data_AF-A0A1J4KQW7-F1
#
_entry.id   AF-A0A1J4KQW7-F1
#
_cell.length_a   1.000
_cell.length_b   1.000
_cell.length_c   1.000
_cell.angle_alpha   90.00
_cell.angle_beta   90.00
_cell.angle_gamma   90.00
#
_symmetry.space_group_name_H-M   'P 1'
#
loop_
_entity.id
_entity.type
_entity.pdbx_description
1 polymer ?
#
loop_
_entity_poly.entity_id
_entity_poly.type
_entity_poly.pdbx_seq_one_letter_code
_entity_poly.pdbx_strand_id
1 'polypeptide(L)'
;MKSFDYCQRLLKAHDYVMSKISGNPDIGIVLGTCLGSFDQELENPIIIPYEDIPQMLKPTVDGHRGCLIYGKIGDRNILCLSGRSHQYEGYFPHEVQFAVRLIALCGVKLMILTNCAGTSDPDIYPGDIAPIEDVINFTQRGYTEEPLLHTIDYDHLIPINLFDKDYCEFFCETAKELNMNSHKCTYVYNFGPAFETHAEVKGEHFLGATNYGMSTVPEIIALKELNVPVLGLSFVSNKAAGIGGIVLDAQDITDCAFNAQPKNRNLISNFIKKVPLKEKTVKNIKLQGDDFNISLPQPKEFINVKGNEIFKNLNPQVFIIPSCCHSIEYDSIVLSVILNELPNFPLYKINDSALLNFGTIRNCKLVVCSISGLNDLCGLNEYQLWYLISLLKDIGVSTYIQTFTCANLTSKKNSISVIKDAIPLFERPIIPPRVNNQFVNHELENGSIVASYHGPEFPTKAEILALKKLKATDLTLGTIKGLFIASGLELNVVGISDESYNYDDLEKIPLNDILQRSRKNSHEINELIQQNINKYSQVSHQGVNNPEFILNNKIKSLTWNQIPSSVQNQQENPKIVNLIKENLPHGIKYAFLFEKNEIESLSILSPQFLSFQQLKLSLEEDECFIGTYQTNTNKILLTFASRVIVRALASMNIPIIGISKVLITNPQYQNEKYISISDHFNESGIFPLVGKNNFGERFPDVSYLYTDVPGLKKAVSFYTPHLSLITKAYSEAIHLIGIDVASKFGPLESLIYRHSCGKVFYHIGVCVQSDQEKLHFPKEIIDQILNQ
;
A
#
# COMPACT_ATOMS: atom_id res chain seq x y z
N MET A 1 6.32 17.84 9.32
CA MET A 1 6.98 18.31 10.56
C MET A 1 8.50 18.22 10.36
N LYS A 2 9.34 18.92 11.14
CA LYS A 2 10.78 18.69 11.11
C LYS A 2 11.19 17.51 11.99
N SER A 3 12.27 16.85 11.62
CA SER A 3 12.92 15.79 12.39
C SER A 3 13.25 16.23 13.82
N PHE A 4 13.85 17.41 13.99
CA PHE A 4 14.21 17.99 15.28
C PHE A 4 13.00 18.24 16.19
N ASP A 5 11.87 18.68 15.63
CA ASP A 5 10.63 18.92 16.39
C ASP A 5 10.11 17.61 17.00
N TYR A 6 10.06 16.54 16.20
CA TYR A 6 9.61 15.21 16.66
C TYR A 6 10.51 14.65 17.76
N CYS A 7 11.83 14.77 17.61
CA CYS A 7 12.79 14.40 18.66
C CYS A 7 12.58 15.19 19.96
N GLN A 8 12.38 16.51 19.87
CA GLN A 8 12.06 17.33 21.05
C GLN A 8 10.71 16.98 21.69
N ARG A 9 9.69 16.60 20.90
CA ARG A 9 8.39 16.14 21.41
C ARG A 9 8.55 14.90 22.27
N LEU A 10 9.23 13.88 21.76
CA LEU A 10 9.47 12.62 22.48
C LEU A 10 10.22 12.85 23.80
N LEU A 11 11.26 13.68 23.82
CA LEU A 11 12.01 14.00 25.04
C LEU A 11 11.14 14.75 26.07
N LYS A 12 10.37 15.76 25.64
CA LYS A 12 9.45 16.49 26.55
C LYS A 12 8.34 15.59 27.11
N ALA A 13 7.84 14.64 26.31
CA ALA A 13 6.88 13.65 26.76
C ALA A 13 7.49 12.63 27.73
N HIS A 14 8.71 12.15 27.45
CA HIS A 14 9.49 11.27 28.33
C HIS A 14 9.72 11.91 29.70
N ASP A 15 10.28 13.13 29.73
CA ASP A 15 10.61 13.82 30.98
C ASP A 15 9.34 14.11 31.80
N TYR A 16 8.22 14.40 31.13
CA TYR A 16 6.92 14.52 31.77
C TYR A 16 6.48 13.19 32.41
N VAL A 17 6.48 12.08 31.67
CA VAL A 17 6.06 10.75 32.18
C VAL A 17 6.96 10.31 33.34
N MET A 18 8.28 10.43 33.20
CA MET A 18 9.24 10.08 34.25
C MET A 18 9.11 10.97 35.50
N SER A 19 8.56 12.18 35.39
CA SER A 19 8.23 13.02 36.56
C SER A 19 6.99 12.56 37.34
N LYS A 20 6.19 11.64 36.79
CA LYS A 20 4.94 11.14 37.38
C LYS A 20 5.03 9.72 37.95
N ILE A 21 6.00 8.91 37.49
CA ILE A 21 6.12 7.50 37.86
C ILE A 21 7.29 7.27 38.82
N SER A 22 7.21 6.22 39.65
CA SER A 22 8.22 5.90 40.65
C SER A 22 9.02 4.65 40.26
N GLY A 23 10.20 4.86 39.67
CA GLY A 23 11.10 3.80 39.19
C GLY A 23 10.98 3.54 37.69
N ASN A 24 11.76 2.56 37.20
CA ASN A 24 11.78 2.21 35.79
C ASN A 24 10.73 1.12 35.49
N PRO A 25 9.94 1.23 34.42
CA PRO A 25 9.03 0.18 33.98
C PRO A 25 9.80 -1.02 33.39
N ASP A 26 9.35 -2.24 33.68
CA ASP A 26 9.90 -3.48 33.15
C ASP A 26 9.25 -3.87 31.81
N ILE A 27 7.93 -3.74 31.73
CA ILE A 27 7.11 -4.17 30.59
C ILE A 27 6.19 -3.04 30.17
N GLY A 28 6.19 -2.72 28.88
CA GLY A 28 5.21 -1.85 28.26
C GLY A 28 4.06 -2.66 27.64
N ILE A 29 2.84 -2.14 27.68
CA ILE A 29 1.66 -2.82 27.12
C ILE A 29 0.82 -1.82 26.32
N VAL A 30 0.42 -2.18 25.11
CA VAL A 30 -0.63 -1.45 24.36
C VAL A 30 -1.93 -2.23 24.41
N LEU A 31 -2.96 -1.64 25.02
CA LEU A 31 -4.32 -2.19 25.01
C LEU A 31 -5.03 -1.77 23.72
N GLY A 32 -5.24 -2.75 22.85
CA GLY A 32 -6.14 -2.60 21.71
C GLY A 32 -7.60 -2.59 22.14
N THR A 33 -8.48 -2.62 21.14
CA THR A 33 -9.90 -2.95 21.32
C THR A 33 -10.03 -4.27 22.09
N CYS A 34 -11.15 -4.47 22.77
CA CYS A 34 -11.48 -5.68 23.53
C CYS A 34 -10.73 -5.89 24.86
N LEU A 35 -9.51 -5.37 25.04
CA LEU A 35 -8.70 -5.53 26.26
C LEU A 35 -8.62 -4.29 27.17
N GLY A 36 -9.46 -3.27 26.92
CA GLY A 36 -9.42 -1.97 27.61
C GLY A 36 -9.51 -2.01 29.15
N SER A 37 -10.11 -3.05 29.75
CA SER A 37 -10.21 -3.21 31.21
C SER A 37 -9.00 -3.91 31.86
N PHE A 38 -7.91 -4.18 31.12
CA PHE A 38 -6.70 -4.78 31.68
C PHE A 38 -6.04 -3.88 32.75
N ASP A 39 -6.38 -2.59 32.76
CA ASP A 39 -6.01 -1.65 33.83
C ASP A 39 -6.51 -2.06 35.23
N GLN A 40 -7.55 -2.90 35.32
CA GLN A 40 -8.04 -3.47 36.58
C GLN A 40 -7.07 -4.49 37.22
N GLU A 41 -6.13 -5.04 36.45
CA GLU A 41 -5.10 -5.96 36.95
C GLU A 41 -3.89 -5.22 37.57
N LEU A 42 -3.81 -3.89 37.39
CA LEU A 42 -2.68 -3.06 37.84
C LEU A 42 -2.81 -2.69 39.32
N GLU A 43 -1.89 -3.18 40.13
CA GLU A 43 -1.72 -2.78 41.52
C GLU A 43 -1.16 -1.35 41.61
N ASN A 44 -1.76 -0.51 42.46
CA ASN A 44 -1.37 0.89 42.72
C ASN A 44 -1.25 1.79 41.45
N PRO A 45 -2.32 1.90 40.63
CA PRO A 45 -2.23 2.55 39.33
C PRO A 45 -2.14 4.09 39.42
N ILE A 46 -1.11 4.65 38.78
CA ILE A 46 -0.97 6.08 38.47
C ILE A 46 -1.48 6.30 37.04
N ILE A 47 -2.57 7.06 36.89
CA ILE A 47 -3.22 7.33 35.60
C ILE A 47 -2.82 8.73 35.11
N ILE A 48 -2.33 8.81 33.87
CA ILE A 48 -1.87 10.03 33.20
C ILE A 48 -2.68 10.18 31.90
N PRO A 49 -3.64 11.12 31.80
CA PRO A 49 -4.36 11.40 30.56
C PRO A 49 -3.41 11.72 29.39
N TYR A 50 -3.70 11.24 28.17
CA TYR A 50 -2.87 11.57 27.00
C TYR A 50 -2.84 13.08 26.72
N GLU A 51 -3.92 13.80 27.03
CA GLU A 51 -4.00 15.25 26.89
C GLU A 51 -3.07 16.04 27.84
N ASP A 52 -2.61 15.41 28.93
CA ASP A 52 -1.56 15.97 29.81
C ASP A 52 -0.15 15.69 29.28
N ILE A 53 0.03 14.67 28.43
CA ILE A 53 1.35 14.26 27.91
C ILE A 53 1.72 15.15 26.72
N PRO A 54 2.85 15.90 26.77
CA PRO A 54 3.23 16.85 25.74
C PRO A 54 3.19 16.31 24.29
N GLN A 55 2.18 16.74 23.54
CA GLN A 55 2.00 16.43 22.12
C GLN A 55 1.82 14.94 21.80
N MET A 56 1.25 14.19 22.75
CA MET A 56 0.66 12.87 22.53
C MET A 56 -0.65 12.98 21.73
N LEU A 57 -0.99 11.96 20.93
CA LEU A 57 -2.28 11.92 20.23
C LEU A 57 -3.41 11.43 21.14
N LYS A 58 -4.64 11.90 20.85
CA LYS A 58 -5.87 11.45 21.49
C LYS A 58 -6.66 10.56 20.51
N PRO A 59 -6.82 9.25 20.81
CA PRO A 59 -7.65 8.34 20.01
C PRO A 59 -9.06 8.88 19.79
N THR A 60 -9.66 8.56 18.64
CA THR A 60 -11.02 8.97 18.24
C THR A 60 -11.96 7.79 17.97
N VAL A 61 -11.48 6.57 18.20
CA VAL A 61 -12.24 5.31 18.11
C VAL A 61 -12.74 4.93 19.51
N ASP A 62 -14.00 4.52 19.60
CA ASP A 62 -14.65 4.17 20.85
C ASP A 62 -13.99 2.96 21.55
N GLY A 63 -14.09 2.92 22.88
CA GLY A 63 -13.42 1.91 23.72
C GLY A 63 -11.95 2.22 24.06
N HIS A 64 -11.30 3.18 23.39
CA HIS A 64 -9.96 3.65 23.76
C HIS A 64 -10.02 4.78 24.79
N ARG A 65 -9.62 4.49 26.03
CA ARG A 65 -9.71 5.41 27.18
C ARG A 65 -8.85 6.66 27.05
N GLY A 66 -7.74 6.59 26.32
CA GLY A 66 -6.87 7.75 26.05
C GLY A 66 -6.00 8.17 27.24
N CYS A 67 -5.48 7.21 28.02
CA CYS A 67 -4.59 7.47 29.14
C CYS A 67 -3.46 6.42 29.27
N LEU A 68 -2.31 6.89 29.73
CA LEU A 68 -1.15 6.09 30.10
C LEU A 68 -1.29 5.70 31.58
N ILE A 69 -1.06 4.44 31.93
CA ILE A 69 -1.25 3.93 33.28
C ILE A 69 0.02 3.21 33.73
N TYR A 70 0.64 3.68 34.81
CA TYR A 70 1.76 3.02 35.46
C TYR A 70 1.27 2.25 36.69
N GLY A 71 1.71 1.03 36.89
CA GLY A 71 1.32 0.21 38.04
C GLY A 71 2.18 -1.04 38.17
N LYS A 72 1.71 -2.03 38.93
CA LYS A 72 2.41 -3.32 39.09
C LYS A 72 1.52 -4.51 38.80
N ILE A 73 2.16 -5.62 38.42
CA ILE A 73 1.55 -6.95 38.37
C ILE A 73 2.54 -7.91 39.06
N GLY A 74 2.34 -8.17 40.35
CA GLY A 74 3.40 -8.73 41.20
C GLY A 74 4.64 -7.84 41.22
N ASP A 75 5.84 -8.44 41.10
CA ASP A 75 7.11 -7.70 41.18
C ASP A 75 7.47 -6.91 39.90
N ARG A 76 6.66 -6.98 38.82
CA ARG A 76 6.92 -6.25 37.57
C ARG A 76 6.32 -4.85 37.60
N ASN A 77 7.12 -3.83 37.27
CA ASN A 77 6.61 -2.49 36.98
C ASN A 77 6.04 -2.45 35.55
N ILE A 78 4.79 -2.02 35.38
CA ILE A 78 4.08 -2.04 34.09
C ILE A 78 3.77 -0.61 33.64
N LEU A 79 3.95 -0.31 32.36
CA LEU A 79 3.55 0.95 31.73
C LEU A 79 2.58 0.68 30.57
N CYS A 80 1.33 1.09 30.72
CA CYS A 80 0.20 0.61 29.93
C CYS A 80 -0.48 1.75 29.15
N LEU A 81 -0.51 1.66 27.83
CA LEU A 81 -1.27 2.54 26.95
C LEU A 81 -2.71 2.03 26.87
N SER A 82 -3.64 2.69 27.58
CA SER A 82 -5.07 2.37 27.54
C SER A 82 -5.71 2.98 26.28
N GLY A 83 -5.44 2.30 25.16
CA GLY A 83 -5.90 2.64 23.82
C GLY A 83 -4.84 3.25 22.91
N ARG A 84 -5.01 3.04 21.60
CA ARG A 84 -4.07 3.47 20.54
C ARG A 84 -4.74 4.40 19.52
N SER A 85 -3.91 5.04 18.70
CA SER A 85 -4.36 5.70 17.46
C SER A 85 -4.14 4.76 16.26
N HIS A 86 -4.87 4.96 15.16
CA HIS A 86 -4.78 4.13 13.95
C HIS A 86 -4.61 4.98 12.69
N GLN A 87 -3.95 4.45 11.66
CA GLN A 87 -3.77 5.19 10.41
C GLN A 87 -5.09 5.49 9.67
N TYR A 88 -6.12 4.63 9.80
CA TYR A 88 -7.45 4.90 9.26
C TYR A 88 -8.17 6.10 9.90
N GLU A 89 -7.73 6.58 11.07
CA GLU A 89 -8.22 7.83 11.66
C GLU A 89 -7.68 9.07 10.93
N GLY A 90 -6.81 8.88 9.93
CA GLY A 90 -6.19 9.93 9.13
C GLY A 90 -4.79 10.34 9.61
N TYR A 91 -4.16 9.53 10.47
CA TYR A 91 -2.81 9.75 10.99
C TYR A 91 -1.74 9.08 10.12
N PHE A 92 -0.54 9.65 10.13
CA PHE A 92 0.64 9.01 9.55
C PHE A 92 1.21 7.90 10.46
N PRO A 93 2.08 6.99 9.96
CA PRO A 93 2.71 5.96 10.78
C PRO A 93 3.42 6.49 12.03
N HIS A 94 4.14 7.62 11.96
CA HIS A 94 4.95 8.09 13.08
C HIS A 94 4.14 8.76 14.19
N GLU A 95 3.11 9.51 13.81
CA GLU A 95 1.99 9.91 14.67
C GLU A 95 1.46 8.73 15.51
N VAL A 96 1.21 7.57 14.90
CA VAL A 96 0.80 6.34 15.62
C VAL A 96 1.95 5.77 16.47
N GLN A 97 3.17 5.72 15.94
CA GLN A 97 4.36 5.17 16.62
C GLN A 97 4.83 6.00 17.83
N PHE A 98 4.46 7.28 17.94
CA PHE A 98 4.90 8.19 19.00
C PHE A 98 4.69 7.59 20.40
N ALA A 99 3.54 6.96 20.62
CA ALA A 99 3.17 6.32 21.88
C ALA A 99 4.14 5.20 22.30
N VAL A 100 4.54 4.33 21.36
CA VAL A 100 5.45 3.21 21.67
C VAL A 100 6.92 3.62 21.68
N ARG A 101 7.34 4.60 20.88
CA ARG A 101 8.67 5.20 21.02
C ARG A 101 8.83 5.90 22.38
N LEU A 102 7.78 6.58 22.88
CA LEU A 102 7.75 7.15 24.24
C LEU A 102 7.93 6.08 25.34
N ILE A 103 7.20 4.96 25.27
CA ILE A 103 7.36 3.88 26.25
C ILE A 103 8.74 3.22 26.16
N ALA A 104 9.29 3.02 24.96
CA ALA A 104 10.64 2.50 24.77
C ALA A 104 11.71 3.42 25.39
N LEU A 105 11.57 4.75 25.27
CA LEU A 105 12.44 5.73 25.92
C LEU A 105 12.39 5.64 27.45
N CYS A 106 11.23 5.30 28.03
CA CYS A 106 11.09 5.08 29.47
C CYS A 106 11.82 3.81 29.97
N GLY A 107 12.41 2.99 29.09
CA GLY A 107 13.34 1.93 29.44
C GLY A 107 12.76 0.53 29.61
N VAL A 108 11.59 0.23 29.02
CA VAL A 108 10.99 -1.12 29.06
C VAL A 108 11.85 -2.18 28.38
N LYS A 109 11.81 -3.40 28.91
CA LYS A 109 12.59 -4.57 28.46
C LYS A 109 11.79 -5.51 27.54
N LEU A 110 10.46 -5.35 27.52
CA LEU A 110 9.51 -6.08 26.70
C LEU A 110 8.31 -5.18 26.40
N MET A 111 7.82 -5.21 25.17
CA MET A 111 6.54 -4.64 24.77
C MET A 111 5.54 -5.75 24.44
N ILE A 112 4.36 -5.70 25.07
CA ILE A 112 3.21 -6.54 24.74
C ILE A 112 2.23 -5.70 23.93
N LEU A 113 2.11 -5.98 22.63
CA LEU A 113 1.18 -5.27 21.74
C LEU A 113 -0.06 -6.12 21.54
N THR A 114 -1.21 -5.63 22.01
CA THR A 114 -2.49 -6.34 21.87
C THR A 114 -3.33 -5.70 20.78
N ASN A 115 -4.02 -6.52 19.97
CA ASN A 115 -5.00 -6.06 18.99
C ASN A 115 -6.27 -6.91 19.05
N CYS A 116 -7.27 -6.49 18.28
CA CYS A 116 -8.48 -7.23 17.99
C CYS A 116 -8.41 -7.68 16.51
N ALA A 117 -8.78 -8.93 16.23
CA ALA A 117 -8.67 -9.52 14.90
C ALA A 117 -9.80 -10.49 14.57
N GLY A 118 -10.18 -10.54 13.29
CA GLY A 118 -10.86 -11.71 12.73
C GLY A 118 -9.88 -12.87 12.53
N THR A 119 -10.35 -14.10 12.43
CA THR A 119 -9.52 -15.26 12.05
C THR A 119 -10.15 -16.14 10.97
N SER A 120 -9.33 -16.60 10.01
CA SER A 120 -9.69 -17.64 9.04
C SER A 120 -9.13 -19.01 9.42
N ASP A 121 -8.38 -19.11 10.51
CA ASP A 121 -7.89 -20.37 11.04
C ASP A 121 -9.07 -21.22 11.55
N PRO A 122 -9.16 -22.53 11.26
CA PRO A 122 -10.21 -23.39 11.81
C PRO A 122 -10.09 -23.53 13.34
N ASP A 123 -8.88 -23.67 13.87
CA ASP A 123 -8.58 -24.13 15.24
C ASP A 123 -8.49 -22.98 16.28
N ILE A 124 -8.57 -21.72 15.84
CA ILE A 124 -8.61 -20.54 16.71
C ILE A 124 -10.05 -20.01 16.79
N TYR A 125 -10.59 -19.80 18.00
CA TYR A 125 -12.01 -19.46 18.18
C TYR A 125 -12.20 -18.03 18.73
N PRO A 126 -13.38 -17.41 18.48
CA PRO A 126 -13.77 -16.17 19.13
C PRO A 126 -13.63 -16.26 20.65
N GLY A 127 -12.90 -15.31 21.23
CA GLY A 127 -12.55 -15.23 22.63
C GLY A 127 -11.14 -15.72 22.96
N ASP A 128 -10.41 -16.33 22.02
CA ASP A 128 -9.02 -16.78 22.24
C ASP A 128 -8.00 -15.66 22.01
N ILE A 129 -6.75 -15.91 22.42
CA ILE A 129 -5.60 -15.05 22.08
C ILE A 129 -4.62 -15.86 21.26
N ALA A 130 -4.25 -15.34 20.09
CA ALA A 130 -3.25 -15.91 19.22
C ALA A 130 -1.97 -15.04 19.23
N PRO A 131 -0.83 -15.55 19.72
CA PRO A 131 0.46 -14.88 19.54
C PRO A 131 0.78 -14.70 18.06
N ILE A 132 1.27 -13.52 17.69
CA ILE A 132 1.69 -13.26 16.32
C ILE A 132 3.13 -13.74 16.16
N GLU A 133 3.41 -14.55 15.13
CA GLU A 133 4.76 -15.01 14.81
C GLU A 133 5.38 -14.34 13.58
N ASP A 134 4.56 -13.88 12.64
CA ASP A 134 4.96 -13.09 11.48
C ASP A 134 3.80 -12.20 10.98
N VAL A 135 4.07 -11.24 10.10
CA VAL A 135 3.04 -10.35 9.52
C VAL A 135 3.10 -10.27 8.00
N ILE A 136 1.96 -9.95 7.39
CA ILE A 136 1.83 -9.53 5.99
C ILE A 136 1.19 -8.13 5.97
N ASN A 137 1.64 -7.20 5.13
CA ASN A 137 1.08 -5.84 5.07
C ASN A 137 0.52 -5.49 3.70
N PHE A 138 -0.81 -5.45 3.58
CA PHE A 138 -1.56 -5.03 2.38
C PHE A 138 -2.05 -3.58 2.44
N THR A 139 -1.60 -2.76 3.40
CA THR A 139 -1.92 -1.32 3.39
C THR A 139 -1.33 -0.56 2.19
N GLN A 140 -0.42 -1.20 1.44
CA GLN A 140 0.55 -0.60 0.50
C GLN A 140 1.39 0.54 1.10
N ARG A 141 1.32 0.78 2.41
CA ARG A 141 2.07 1.84 3.10
C ARG A 141 3.32 1.30 3.78
N GLY A 142 4.27 2.22 3.93
CA GLY A 142 5.56 1.95 4.55
C GLY A 142 5.40 1.64 6.02
N TYR A 143 6.24 0.73 6.51
CA TYR A 143 6.41 0.54 7.94
C TYR A 143 6.97 1.79 8.62
N THR A 144 7.68 2.66 7.88
CA THR A 144 8.08 4.01 8.32
C THR A 144 7.81 5.07 7.23
N GLU A 145 7.39 6.27 7.64
CA GLU A 145 7.07 7.40 6.74
C GLU A 145 7.53 8.77 7.33
N GLU A 146 8.52 8.83 8.24
CA GLU A 146 8.76 10.08 9.03
C GLU A 146 10.13 10.12 9.80
N PRO A 147 10.44 11.11 10.66
CA PRO A 147 11.56 11.99 10.40
C PRO A 147 12.70 11.73 11.40
N LEU A 148 13.07 10.46 11.59
CA LEU A 148 14.18 10.05 12.47
C LEU A 148 15.49 9.75 11.70
N LEU A 149 15.53 10.16 10.43
CA LEU A 149 16.52 9.85 9.38
C LEU A 149 18.01 9.92 9.76
N HIS A 150 18.37 10.67 10.81
CA HIS A 150 19.77 10.88 11.22
C HIS A 150 20.02 10.59 12.72
N THR A 151 19.11 9.88 13.40
CA THR A 151 19.26 9.53 14.84
C THR A 151 20.10 8.27 15.08
N ILE A 152 20.15 7.38 14.09
CA ILE A 152 20.93 6.13 14.02
C ILE A 152 21.35 6.01 12.54
N ASP A 153 22.48 5.36 12.24
CA ASP A 153 22.81 4.94 10.88
C ASP A 153 21.67 4.06 10.32
N TYR A 154 20.85 4.64 9.44
CA TYR A 154 19.54 4.09 9.06
C TYR A 154 19.68 3.13 7.87
N ASP A 155 20.41 2.04 8.10
CA ASP A 155 20.40 0.87 7.22
C ASP A 155 18.95 0.37 7.00
N HIS A 156 18.65 -0.13 5.80
CA HIS A 156 17.33 -0.67 5.45
C HIS A 156 16.92 -1.77 6.43
N LEU A 157 15.72 -1.63 7.01
CA LEU A 157 15.24 -2.54 8.04
C LEU A 157 14.91 -3.90 7.43
N ILE A 158 15.57 -4.96 7.90
CA ILE A 158 15.20 -6.34 7.59
C ILE A 158 14.19 -6.80 8.68
N PRO A 159 12.88 -6.94 8.40
CA PRO A 159 11.87 -7.26 9.40
C PRO A 159 11.80 -8.78 9.70
N ILE A 160 12.95 -9.41 9.89
CA ILE A 160 13.04 -10.81 10.35
C ILE A 160 13.02 -10.83 11.88
N ASN A 161 12.22 -11.72 12.48
CA ASN A 161 11.93 -11.76 13.92
C ASN A 161 11.41 -10.40 14.43
N LEU A 162 10.32 -9.91 13.84
CA LEU A 162 9.59 -8.75 14.39
C LEU A 162 9.01 -9.05 15.78
N PHE A 163 8.58 -10.29 15.99
CA PHE A 163 8.18 -10.84 17.29
C PHE A 163 9.27 -11.73 17.88
N ASP A 164 9.31 -11.77 19.20
CA ASP A 164 10.22 -12.61 19.95
C ASP A 164 9.64 -14.02 20.14
N LYS A 165 10.21 -14.99 19.42
CA LYS A 165 9.73 -16.38 19.35
C LYS A 165 9.63 -17.05 20.72
N ASP A 166 10.63 -16.81 21.59
CA ASP A 166 10.67 -17.36 22.94
C ASP A 166 9.47 -16.85 23.76
N TYR A 167 9.06 -15.59 23.57
CA TYR A 167 7.88 -15.03 24.24
C TYR A 167 6.56 -15.51 23.63
N CYS A 168 6.48 -15.74 22.32
CA CYS A 168 5.30 -16.36 21.72
C CYS A 168 5.12 -17.81 22.21
N GLU A 169 6.21 -18.56 22.38
CA GLU A 169 6.19 -19.94 22.89
C GLU A 169 5.84 -19.99 24.39
N PHE A 170 6.49 -19.17 25.21
CA PHE A 170 6.18 -19.06 26.64
C PHE A 170 4.73 -18.59 26.91
N PHE A 171 4.14 -17.80 26.01
CA PHE A 171 2.72 -17.44 26.08
C PHE A 171 1.81 -18.65 25.80
N CYS A 172 2.08 -19.42 24.74
CA CYS A 172 1.35 -20.67 24.46
C CYS A 172 1.49 -21.70 25.60
N GLU A 173 2.66 -21.81 26.23
CA GLU A 173 2.86 -22.63 27.43
C GLU A 173 2.02 -22.14 28.62
N THR A 174 2.02 -20.82 28.88
CA THR A 174 1.19 -20.22 29.95
C THR A 174 -0.31 -20.43 29.69
N ALA A 175 -0.77 -20.33 28.44
CA ALA A 175 -2.15 -20.63 28.07
C ALA A 175 -2.51 -22.10 28.31
N LYS A 176 -1.61 -23.01 27.94
CA LYS A 176 -1.77 -24.46 28.17
C LYS A 176 -1.84 -24.82 29.65
N GLU A 177 -1.03 -24.19 30.51
CA GLU A 177 -1.13 -24.34 31.98
C GLU A 177 -2.51 -23.91 32.52
N LEU A 178 -3.12 -22.89 31.92
CA LEU A 178 -4.44 -22.39 32.27
C LEU A 178 -5.60 -23.11 31.55
N ASN A 179 -5.32 -24.16 30.77
CA ASN A 179 -6.27 -24.88 29.91
C ASN A 179 -7.00 -23.96 28.89
N MET A 180 -6.30 -22.95 28.39
CA MET A 180 -6.79 -22.01 27.38
C MET A 180 -6.21 -22.33 25.99
N ASN A 181 -7.01 -22.13 24.95
CA ASN A 181 -6.58 -22.27 23.57
C ASN A 181 -5.74 -21.05 23.14
N SER A 182 -4.61 -21.29 22.47
CA SER A 182 -3.63 -20.26 22.07
C SER A 182 -2.69 -20.82 21.01
N HIS A 183 -3.02 -20.62 19.74
CA HIS A 183 -2.16 -20.99 18.61
C HIS A 183 -1.46 -19.74 18.05
N LYS A 184 -0.27 -19.92 17.47
CA LYS A 184 0.44 -18.82 16.79
C LYS A 184 -0.29 -18.45 15.48
N CYS A 185 -0.19 -17.19 15.05
CA CYS A 185 -0.83 -16.70 13.83
C CYS A 185 0.10 -15.85 12.95
N THR A 186 -0.17 -15.87 11.65
CA THR A 186 0.31 -14.86 10.69
C THR A 186 -0.70 -13.73 10.66
N TYR A 187 -0.33 -12.55 11.15
CA TYR A 187 -1.22 -11.39 11.21
C TYR A 187 -1.13 -10.58 9.93
N VAL A 188 -2.25 -10.37 9.25
CA VAL A 188 -2.32 -9.46 8.11
C VAL A 188 -2.78 -8.08 8.55
N TYR A 189 -1.99 -7.07 8.18
CA TYR A 189 -2.26 -5.66 8.45
C TYR A 189 -2.95 -5.02 7.25
N ASN A 190 -4.24 -4.79 7.42
CA ASN A 190 -5.13 -4.16 6.46
C ASN A 190 -5.45 -2.73 6.91
N PHE A 191 -5.70 -1.81 5.97
CA PHE A 191 -5.71 -0.38 6.33
C PHE A 191 -6.95 0.03 7.13
N GLY A 192 -8.13 -0.51 6.79
CA GLY A 192 -9.41 -0.10 7.36
C GLY A 192 -9.90 1.27 6.86
N PRO A 193 -11.04 1.78 7.38
CA PRO A 193 -11.78 1.27 8.54
C PRO A 193 -12.92 0.30 8.19
N ALA A 194 -13.19 0.01 6.92
CA ALA A 194 -14.08 -1.09 6.57
C ALA A 194 -13.40 -2.44 6.90
N PHE A 195 -14.19 -3.46 7.22
CA PHE A 195 -13.72 -4.85 7.31
C PHE A 195 -13.27 -5.38 5.94
N GLU A 196 -12.67 -6.56 5.93
CA GLU A 196 -12.30 -7.30 4.72
C GLU A 196 -13.52 -7.85 3.96
N THR A 197 -13.38 -8.00 2.64
CA THR A 197 -14.32 -8.77 1.80
C THR A 197 -14.12 -10.29 1.92
N HIS A 198 -15.01 -11.10 1.32
CA HIS A 198 -14.78 -12.55 1.26
C HIS A 198 -13.56 -12.88 0.38
N ALA A 199 -13.35 -12.11 -0.69
CA ALA A 199 -12.25 -12.24 -1.63
C ALA A 199 -10.89 -11.88 -1.00
N GLU A 200 -10.83 -10.82 -0.20
CA GLU A 200 -9.65 -10.42 0.57
C GLU A 200 -9.25 -11.53 1.54
N VAL A 201 -10.14 -11.93 2.45
CA VAL A 201 -9.88 -13.03 3.41
C VAL A 201 -9.45 -14.32 2.70
N LYS A 202 -10.12 -14.70 1.61
CA LYS A 202 -9.77 -15.91 0.83
C LYS A 202 -8.38 -15.81 0.19
N GLY A 203 -8.05 -14.66 -0.42
CA GLY A 203 -6.78 -14.46 -1.11
C GLY A 203 -5.61 -14.34 -0.14
N GLU A 204 -5.79 -13.55 0.92
CA GLU A 204 -4.82 -13.38 2.01
C GLU A 204 -4.57 -14.70 2.74
N HIS A 205 -5.61 -15.51 2.98
CA HIS A 205 -5.45 -16.85 3.53
C HIS A 205 -4.66 -17.79 2.61
N PHE A 206 -4.94 -17.79 1.30
CA PHE A 206 -4.13 -18.53 0.33
C PHE A 206 -2.65 -18.11 0.41
N LEU A 207 -2.38 -16.81 0.53
CA LEU A 207 -1.02 -16.27 0.66
C LEU A 207 -0.35 -16.64 1.98
N GLY A 208 -1.12 -16.77 3.07
CA GLY A 208 -0.67 -17.38 4.33
C GLY A 208 -1.10 -16.66 5.60
N ALA A 209 -2.00 -15.68 5.50
CA ALA A 209 -2.61 -15.04 6.65
C ALA A 209 -3.53 -16.02 7.41
N THR A 210 -3.64 -15.82 8.73
CA THR A 210 -4.64 -16.49 9.55
C THR A 210 -5.45 -15.52 10.41
N ASN A 211 -4.89 -14.38 10.84
CA ASN A 211 -5.59 -13.36 11.61
C ASN A 211 -5.53 -11.98 10.93
N TYR A 212 -6.64 -11.24 10.96
CA TYR A 212 -6.89 -10.05 10.13
C TYR A 212 -7.16 -8.82 11.01
N GLY A 213 -6.48 -7.70 10.79
CA GLY A 213 -6.77 -6.48 11.54
C GLY A 213 -6.02 -5.22 11.12
N MET A 214 -6.32 -4.13 11.82
CA MET A 214 -6.06 -2.75 11.38
C MET A 214 -5.08 -1.97 12.28
N SER A 215 -4.16 -2.65 12.96
CA SER A 215 -3.21 -2.00 13.88
C SER A 215 -1.86 -2.72 13.99
N THR A 216 -1.11 -2.46 15.06
CA THR A 216 0.06 -3.23 15.53
C THR A 216 1.33 -3.05 14.68
N VAL A 217 1.27 -3.24 13.36
CA VAL A 217 2.48 -3.28 12.50
C VAL A 217 3.33 -2.00 12.54
N PRO A 218 2.76 -0.77 12.47
CA PRO A 218 3.56 0.44 12.66
C PRO A 218 4.24 0.48 14.04
N GLU A 219 3.53 0.06 15.10
CA GLU A 219 4.04 0.03 16.47
C GLU A 219 5.21 -0.95 16.63
N ILE A 220 5.09 -2.15 16.06
CA ILE A 220 6.12 -3.21 16.06
C ILE A 220 7.43 -2.71 15.44
N ILE A 221 7.32 -1.97 14.33
CA ILE A 221 8.48 -1.50 13.57
C ILE A 221 9.25 -0.44 14.36
N ALA A 222 8.55 0.52 14.96
CA ALA A 222 9.16 1.52 15.83
C ALA A 222 9.86 0.92 17.07
N LEU A 223 9.43 -0.27 17.51
CA LEU A 223 10.09 -1.00 18.60
C LEU A 223 11.28 -1.83 18.10
N LYS A 224 11.20 -2.34 16.87
CA LYS A 224 12.30 -3.03 16.17
C LYS A 224 13.49 -2.09 15.90
N GLU A 225 13.23 -0.86 15.45
CA GLU A 225 14.22 0.24 15.35
C GLU A 225 15.01 0.42 16.65
N LEU A 226 14.29 0.42 17.78
CA LEU A 226 14.82 0.63 19.12
C LEU A 226 15.35 -0.66 19.77
N ASN A 227 15.33 -1.79 19.06
CA ASN A 227 15.78 -3.13 19.50
C ASN A 227 15.04 -3.65 20.76
N VAL A 228 13.81 -3.19 21.00
CA VAL A 228 12.96 -3.63 22.11
C VAL A 228 12.30 -4.97 21.74
N PRO A 229 12.40 -6.03 22.57
CA PRO A 229 11.66 -7.27 22.37
C PRO A 229 10.14 -7.06 22.34
N VAL A 230 9.44 -7.70 21.40
CA VAL A 230 7.99 -7.55 21.20
C VAL A 230 7.29 -8.91 21.28
N LEU A 231 6.21 -8.99 22.04
CA LEU A 231 5.18 -10.02 21.95
C LEU A 231 3.92 -9.39 21.35
N GLY A 232 3.52 -9.86 20.17
CA GLY A 232 2.25 -9.50 19.55
C GLY A 232 1.16 -10.48 19.96
N LEU A 233 0.00 -9.99 20.38
CA LEU A 233 -1.16 -10.80 20.78
C LEU A 233 -2.41 -10.34 20.05
N SER A 234 -2.94 -11.19 19.17
CA SER A 234 -4.24 -10.96 18.52
C SER A 234 -5.34 -11.57 19.37
N PHE A 235 -6.19 -10.75 19.99
CA PHE A 235 -7.46 -11.22 20.53
C PHE A 235 -8.41 -11.52 19.36
N VAL A 236 -8.86 -12.75 19.25
CA VAL A 236 -9.80 -13.14 18.18
C VAL A 236 -11.21 -12.81 18.61
N SER A 237 -11.83 -11.84 17.94
CA SER A 237 -13.20 -11.40 18.21
C SER A 237 -14.25 -12.15 17.40
N ASN A 238 -13.87 -12.61 16.21
CA ASN A 238 -14.79 -13.20 15.22
C ASN A 238 -14.03 -14.14 14.28
N LYS A 239 -14.76 -15.02 13.58
CA LYS A 239 -14.23 -15.58 12.32
C LYS A 239 -14.22 -14.46 11.28
N ALA A 240 -13.23 -14.46 10.39
CA ALA A 240 -13.05 -13.44 9.35
C ALA A 240 -14.22 -13.43 8.35
N ALA A 241 -14.34 -12.37 7.56
CA ALA A 241 -15.44 -12.19 6.60
C ALA A 241 -15.59 -13.42 5.68
N GLY A 242 -16.84 -13.86 5.50
CA GLY A 242 -17.18 -15.05 4.72
C GLY A 242 -16.90 -16.41 5.37
N ILE A 243 -16.06 -16.50 6.41
CA ILE A 243 -15.75 -17.77 7.09
C ILE A 243 -16.89 -18.22 8.00
N GLY A 244 -17.54 -17.26 8.70
CA GLY A 244 -18.64 -17.56 9.63
C GLY A 244 -20.02 -17.73 8.99
N GLY A 245 -20.21 -17.31 7.72
CA GLY A 245 -21.53 -17.29 7.07
C GLY A 245 -22.53 -16.28 7.64
N ILE A 246 -22.05 -15.32 8.44
CA ILE A 246 -22.83 -14.27 9.13
C ILE A 246 -22.18 -12.92 8.81
N VAL A 247 -22.99 -11.86 8.70
CA VAL A 247 -22.54 -10.46 8.59
C VAL A 247 -21.78 -10.05 9.86
N LEU A 248 -20.66 -9.33 9.72
CA LEU A 248 -19.88 -8.86 10.87
C LEU A 248 -20.47 -7.56 11.44
N ASP A 249 -20.63 -7.51 12.77
CA ASP A 249 -21.03 -6.33 13.53
C ASP A 249 -19.95 -5.97 14.57
N ALA A 250 -19.74 -4.67 14.81
CA ALA A 250 -18.92 -4.17 15.91
C ALA A 250 -19.51 -4.51 17.29
N GLN A 251 -20.82 -4.75 17.39
CA GLN A 251 -21.45 -5.24 18.62
C GLN A 251 -21.02 -6.68 18.94
N ASP A 252 -20.98 -7.60 17.96
CA ASP A 252 -20.51 -8.98 18.17
C ASP A 252 -19.06 -9.01 18.68
N ILE A 253 -18.20 -8.15 18.13
CA ILE A 253 -16.82 -7.96 18.58
C ILE A 253 -16.77 -7.51 20.04
N THR A 254 -17.66 -6.59 20.43
CA THR A 254 -17.75 -6.03 21.80
C THR A 254 -18.28 -7.06 22.80
N ASP A 255 -19.27 -7.86 22.41
CA ASP A 255 -19.87 -8.90 23.25
C ASP A 255 -18.91 -10.08 23.42
N CYS A 256 -18.21 -10.50 22.34
CA CYS A 256 -17.14 -11.48 22.43
C CYS A 256 -16.04 -11.04 23.41
N ALA A 257 -15.61 -9.78 23.30
CA ALA A 257 -14.61 -9.18 24.18
C ALA A 257 -15.02 -9.20 25.65
N PHE A 258 -16.23 -8.75 25.95
CA PHE A 258 -16.75 -8.67 27.32
C PHE A 258 -16.78 -10.05 27.98
N ASN A 259 -17.26 -11.06 27.26
CA ASN A 259 -17.35 -12.44 27.77
C ASN A 259 -15.97 -13.11 27.94
N ALA A 260 -15.03 -12.85 27.02
CA ALA A 260 -13.69 -13.44 27.06
C ALA A 260 -12.71 -12.71 28.01
N GLN A 261 -13.01 -11.47 28.40
CA GLN A 261 -12.09 -10.60 29.15
C GLN A 261 -11.51 -11.24 30.41
N PRO A 262 -12.29 -11.87 31.32
CA PRO A 262 -11.76 -12.35 32.60
C PRO A 262 -10.69 -13.46 32.45
N LYS A 263 -10.90 -14.42 31.54
CA LYS A 263 -9.90 -15.47 31.25
C LYS A 263 -8.64 -14.86 30.62
N ASN A 264 -8.81 -13.89 29.73
CA ASN A 264 -7.74 -13.30 28.93
C ASN A 264 -6.86 -12.33 29.73
N ARG A 265 -7.45 -11.54 30.65
CA ARG A 265 -6.67 -10.75 31.61
C ARG A 265 -5.84 -11.66 32.52
N ASN A 266 -6.45 -12.71 33.08
CA ASN A 266 -5.74 -13.68 33.92
C ASN A 266 -4.56 -14.36 33.20
N LEU A 267 -4.70 -14.72 31.92
CA LEU A 267 -3.62 -15.25 31.10
C LEU A 267 -2.46 -14.26 30.96
N ILE A 268 -2.73 -13.03 30.54
CA ILE A 268 -1.69 -11.99 30.38
C ILE A 268 -1.02 -11.67 31.73
N SER A 269 -1.80 -11.58 32.82
CA SER A 269 -1.31 -11.40 34.19
C SER A 269 -0.43 -12.55 34.67
N ASN A 270 -0.72 -13.81 34.30
CA ASN A 270 0.13 -14.97 34.62
C ASN A 270 1.43 -14.97 33.81
N PHE A 271 1.35 -14.65 32.51
CA PHE A 271 2.52 -14.52 31.63
C PHE A 271 3.49 -13.47 32.20
N ILE A 272 3.00 -12.27 32.51
CA ILE A 272 3.79 -11.16 33.07
C ILE A 272 4.52 -11.54 34.36
N LYS A 273 3.87 -12.28 35.27
CA LYS A 273 4.44 -12.73 36.54
C LYS A 273 5.57 -13.76 36.36
N LYS A 274 5.51 -14.58 35.29
CA LYS A 274 6.43 -15.70 35.07
C LYS A 274 7.54 -15.41 34.05
N VAL A 275 7.31 -14.51 33.09
CA VAL A 275 8.19 -14.35 31.91
C VAL A 275 9.60 -13.85 32.29
N PRO A 276 10.67 -14.50 31.77
CA PRO A 276 12.04 -14.02 31.94
C PRO A 276 12.32 -12.81 31.02
N LEU A 277 12.66 -11.66 31.61
CA LEU A 277 13.00 -10.47 30.84
C LEU A 277 14.46 -10.54 30.36
N LYS A 278 14.68 -10.36 29.06
CA LYS A 278 16.02 -10.41 28.45
C LYS A 278 16.82 -9.17 28.82
N GLU A 279 18.11 -9.33 29.16
CA GLU A 279 19.01 -8.25 29.58
C GLU A 279 19.45 -7.29 28.46
N LYS A 280 18.67 -7.16 27.38
CA LYS A 280 18.94 -6.15 26.35
C LYS A 280 18.76 -4.76 26.96
N THR A 281 19.87 -4.06 27.19
CA THR A 281 19.83 -2.59 27.24
C THR A 281 19.29 -2.08 25.91
N VAL A 282 18.17 -1.37 25.97
CA VAL A 282 17.72 -0.51 24.86
C VAL A 282 18.91 0.37 24.47
N LYS A 283 19.26 0.43 23.18
CA LYS A 283 20.38 1.29 22.71
C LYS A 283 20.11 2.70 23.22
N ASN A 284 21.09 3.37 23.85
CA ASN A 284 20.93 4.75 24.34
C ASN A 284 20.40 5.66 23.21
N ILE A 285 19.11 5.99 23.25
CA ILE A 285 18.38 6.56 22.11
C ILE A 285 18.74 8.04 21.98
N LYS A 286 19.78 8.34 21.21
CA LYS A 286 20.16 9.73 20.87
C LYS A 286 19.22 10.27 19.79
N LEU A 287 18.10 10.84 20.22
CA LEU A 287 17.15 11.55 19.36
C LEU A 287 17.72 12.88 18.83
N GLN A 288 18.66 12.79 17.88
CA GLN A 288 19.20 13.91 17.09
C GLN A 288 18.41 14.05 15.78
N GLY A 289 17.32 14.80 15.83
CA GLY A 289 16.59 15.19 14.61
C GLY A 289 17.28 16.35 13.90
N ASP A 290 17.18 16.38 12.57
CA ASP A 290 17.65 17.46 11.70
C ASP A 290 16.63 18.61 11.50
N ASP A 291 17.08 19.65 10.80
CA ASP A 291 16.36 20.90 10.59
C ASP A 291 15.53 20.92 9.27
N PHE A 292 15.39 19.81 8.55
CA PHE A 292 14.84 19.80 7.19
C PHE A 292 13.31 19.85 7.14
N ASN A 293 12.78 20.59 6.18
CA ASN A 293 11.36 20.62 5.85
C ASN A 293 11.03 19.56 4.81
N ILE A 294 10.22 18.57 5.17
CA ILE A 294 9.55 17.69 4.20
C ILE A 294 8.30 18.42 3.69
N SER A 295 8.26 18.74 2.40
CA SER A 295 7.14 19.41 1.73
C SER A 295 6.88 18.74 0.38
N LEU A 296 5.65 18.27 0.15
CA LEU A 296 5.29 17.57 -1.08
C LEU A 296 4.71 18.56 -2.12
N PRO A 297 5.40 18.84 -3.23
CA PRO A 297 4.78 19.53 -4.36
C PRO A 297 3.62 18.70 -4.92
N GLN A 298 2.57 19.37 -5.38
CA GLN A 298 1.31 18.75 -5.76
C GLN A 298 1.30 18.33 -7.24
N PRO A 299 0.57 17.27 -7.64
CA PRO A 299 0.53 16.78 -9.03
C PRO A 299 0.26 17.85 -10.10
N LYS A 300 -0.54 18.88 -9.78
CA LYS A 300 -0.86 20.00 -10.70
C LYS A 300 0.32 20.95 -10.95
N GLU A 301 1.31 20.98 -10.06
CA GLU A 301 2.47 21.89 -10.15
C GLU A 301 3.53 21.38 -11.14
N PHE A 302 3.59 20.06 -11.37
CA PHE A 302 4.58 19.44 -12.26
C PHE A 302 4.36 19.75 -13.75
N ILE A 303 3.12 20.01 -14.18
CA ILE A 303 2.69 19.85 -15.58
C ILE A 303 2.85 21.16 -16.40
N ASN A 304 3.97 21.89 -16.24
CA ASN A 304 4.24 23.14 -16.96
C ASN A 304 5.74 23.41 -17.18
N VAL A 305 6.49 22.36 -17.55
CA VAL A 305 7.96 22.33 -17.57
C VAL A 305 8.51 23.10 -18.79
N LYS A 306 9.03 24.32 -18.58
CA LYS A 306 9.82 25.06 -19.59
C LYS A 306 11.16 24.40 -19.94
N GLY A 307 11.54 23.34 -19.23
CA GLY A 307 12.84 22.66 -19.32
C GLY A 307 13.21 22.06 -20.68
N ASN A 308 12.27 21.89 -21.62
CA ASN A 308 12.56 21.48 -22.99
C ASN A 308 13.65 22.38 -23.65
N GLU A 309 13.66 23.68 -23.32
CA GLU A 309 14.67 24.61 -23.83
C GLU A 309 16.11 24.32 -23.36
N ILE A 310 16.29 23.67 -22.20
CA ILE A 310 17.61 23.28 -21.66
C ILE A 310 18.22 22.16 -22.49
N PHE A 311 17.38 21.24 -22.99
CA PHE A 311 17.82 20.01 -23.67
C PHE A 311 17.67 20.05 -25.20
N LYS A 312 17.29 21.22 -25.75
CA LYS A 312 16.77 21.48 -27.11
C LYS A 312 17.63 21.02 -28.30
N ASN A 313 18.86 20.56 -28.07
CA ASN A 313 19.78 20.05 -29.10
C ASN A 313 20.42 18.68 -28.75
N LEU A 314 20.03 18.03 -27.64
CA LEU A 314 20.68 16.79 -27.16
C LEU A 314 20.14 15.52 -27.83
N ASN A 315 18.85 15.50 -28.18
CA ASN A 315 18.14 14.37 -28.81
C ASN A 315 18.54 12.97 -28.25
N PRO A 316 18.49 12.75 -26.93
CA PRO A 316 18.78 11.45 -26.33
C PRO A 316 17.86 10.37 -26.90
N GLN A 317 18.35 9.14 -26.99
CA GLN A 317 17.58 8.00 -27.52
C GLN A 317 17.31 6.92 -26.46
N VAL A 318 18.17 6.82 -25.45
CA VAL A 318 18.03 5.87 -24.33
C VAL A 318 18.07 6.66 -23.02
N PHE A 319 17.15 6.34 -22.10
CA PHE A 319 17.20 6.77 -20.71
C PHE A 319 17.51 5.56 -19.81
N ILE A 320 18.45 5.71 -18.88
CA ILE A 320 18.90 4.66 -17.97
C ILE A 320 18.77 5.11 -16.52
N ILE A 321 18.11 4.30 -15.70
CA ILE A 321 18.01 4.49 -14.24
C ILE A 321 18.73 3.33 -13.53
N PRO A 322 19.91 3.56 -12.95
CA PRO A 322 20.58 2.56 -12.14
C PRO A 322 20.00 2.49 -10.71
N SER A 323 19.93 1.29 -10.14
CA SER A 323 20.02 1.10 -8.67
C SER A 323 21.29 1.78 -8.13
N CYS A 324 21.31 2.31 -6.91
CA CYS A 324 22.50 3.00 -6.38
C CYS A 324 23.76 2.12 -6.29
N CYS A 325 23.61 0.80 -6.32
CA CYS A 325 24.72 -0.14 -6.38
C CYS A 325 25.44 -0.15 -7.73
N HIS A 326 24.78 0.33 -8.80
CA HIS A 326 25.26 0.29 -10.17
C HIS A 326 25.80 1.65 -10.61
N SER A 327 27.05 1.65 -11.06
CA SER A 327 27.67 2.79 -11.75
C SER A 327 27.53 2.62 -13.26
N ILE A 328 27.35 3.73 -13.99
CA ILE A 328 27.31 3.74 -15.46
C ILE A 328 28.59 4.39 -16.00
N GLU A 329 29.29 3.69 -16.89
CA GLU A 329 30.52 4.17 -17.52
C GLU A 329 30.21 4.99 -18.80
N TYR A 330 30.76 6.20 -18.90
CA TYR A 330 30.63 7.09 -20.05
C TYR A 330 31.98 7.25 -20.77
N ASP A 331 31.99 7.28 -22.11
CA ASP A 331 33.16 7.73 -22.88
C ASP A 331 33.33 9.25 -22.78
N SER A 332 32.18 9.95 -22.81
CA SER A 332 32.10 11.41 -22.77
C SER A 332 30.77 11.84 -22.17
N ILE A 333 30.79 12.92 -21.39
CA ILE A 333 29.60 13.60 -20.88
C ILE A 333 29.50 14.95 -21.60
N VAL A 334 28.34 15.19 -22.21
CA VAL A 334 28.00 16.39 -22.98
C VAL A 334 27.32 17.43 -22.08
N LEU A 335 26.50 16.99 -21.12
CA LEU A 335 25.83 17.83 -20.13
C LEU A 335 25.56 17.03 -18.85
N SER A 336 25.69 17.66 -17.69
CA SER A 336 25.13 17.19 -16.42
C SER A 336 24.25 18.29 -15.83
N VAL A 337 23.06 17.94 -15.33
CA VAL A 337 22.14 18.85 -14.64
C VAL A 337 21.76 18.26 -13.29
N ILE A 338 21.81 19.06 -12.22
CA ILE A 338 21.37 18.61 -10.90
C ILE A 338 19.84 18.44 -10.93
N LEU A 339 19.31 17.29 -10.51
CA LEU A 339 17.86 17.02 -10.55
C LEU A 339 17.04 18.09 -9.81
N ASN A 340 17.59 18.63 -8.72
CA ASN A 340 16.96 19.66 -7.91
C ASN A 340 16.97 21.08 -8.55
N GLU A 341 17.65 21.26 -9.68
CA GLU A 341 17.62 22.50 -10.49
C GLU A 341 16.63 22.40 -11.67
N LEU A 342 16.03 21.24 -11.91
CA LEU A 342 15.05 21.05 -12.97
C LEU A 342 13.71 21.75 -12.63
N PRO A 343 13.14 22.57 -13.55
CA PRO A 343 11.91 23.33 -13.27
C PRO A 343 10.73 22.45 -12.87
N ASN A 344 10.22 22.65 -11.65
CA ASN A 344 9.10 21.91 -11.07
C ASN A 344 9.37 20.39 -10.90
N PHE A 345 10.63 19.97 -10.71
CA PHE A 345 10.93 18.59 -10.33
C PHE A 345 10.29 18.22 -8.97
N PRO A 346 9.76 16.99 -8.79
CA PRO A 346 9.22 16.50 -7.51
C PRO A 346 10.30 16.38 -6.41
N LEU A 347 10.53 17.52 -5.75
CA LEU A 347 11.47 17.70 -4.64
C LEU A 347 10.99 17.05 -3.33
N TYR A 348 11.17 15.74 -3.22
CA TYR A 348 11.56 15.16 -1.93
C TYR A 348 13.04 15.48 -1.70
N LYS A 349 13.36 16.52 -0.93
CA LYS A 349 14.75 16.74 -0.46
C LYS A 349 15.09 15.69 0.60
N ILE A 350 16.32 15.15 0.62
CA ILE A 350 17.55 15.67 0.00
C ILE A 350 18.07 14.75 -1.11
N ASN A 351 18.24 15.29 -2.32
CA ASN A 351 19.09 14.66 -3.33
C ASN A 351 19.94 15.65 -4.14
N ASP A 352 20.54 16.62 -3.44
CA ASP A 352 21.35 17.72 -4.00
C ASP A 352 22.64 17.27 -4.75
N SER A 353 22.92 15.96 -4.79
CA SER A 353 24.02 15.34 -5.52
C SER A 353 23.59 14.51 -6.74
N ALA A 354 22.29 14.35 -6.98
CA ALA A 354 21.79 13.50 -8.06
C ALA A 354 21.83 14.28 -9.39
N LEU A 355 22.58 13.74 -10.36
CA LEU A 355 22.86 14.36 -11.65
C LEU A 355 22.16 13.60 -12.77
N LEU A 356 21.44 14.33 -13.62
CA LEU A 356 20.96 13.86 -14.91
C LEU A 356 22.05 14.14 -15.96
N ASN A 357 22.72 13.09 -16.41
CA ASN A 357 23.87 13.16 -17.31
C ASN A 357 23.43 12.76 -18.73
N PHE A 358 23.95 13.48 -19.72
CA PHE A 358 23.77 13.22 -21.15
C PHE A 358 25.15 12.99 -21.75
N GLY A 359 25.36 11.88 -22.46
CA GLY A 359 26.68 11.50 -22.96
C GLY A 359 26.67 10.29 -23.89
N THR A 360 27.85 9.75 -24.18
CA THR A 360 28.03 8.51 -24.96
C THR A 360 28.59 7.39 -24.07
N ILE A 361 28.21 6.14 -24.36
CA ILE A 361 28.63 4.95 -23.62
C ILE A 361 29.30 3.97 -24.59
N ARG A 362 30.52 3.55 -24.26
CA ARG A 362 31.32 2.50 -24.93
C ARG A 362 31.20 2.51 -26.46
N ASN A 363 31.46 3.67 -27.07
CA ASN A 363 31.43 3.98 -28.51
C ASN A 363 30.04 4.01 -29.20
N CYS A 364 28.93 4.01 -28.47
CA CYS A 364 27.61 4.19 -29.06
C CYS A 364 27.42 5.61 -29.62
N LYS A 365 26.91 5.73 -30.85
CA LYS A 365 26.57 7.02 -31.50
C LYS A 365 25.30 7.69 -30.95
N LEU A 366 24.60 7.04 -30.03
CA LEU A 366 23.38 7.55 -29.42
C LEU A 366 23.75 8.40 -28.20
N VAL A 367 23.10 9.56 -28.05
CA VAL A 367 23.13 10.28 -26.77
C VAL A 367 22.29 9.47 -25.77
N VAL A 368 22.91 9.06 -24.68
CA VAL A 368 22.31 8.36 -23.56
C VAL A 368 22.10 9.35 -22.43
N CYS A 369 20.90 9.34 -21.86
CA CYS A 369 20.60 10.01 -20.60
C CYS A 369 20.69 8.99 -19.45
N SER A 370 21.37 9.31 -18.34
CA SER A 370 21.29 8.51 -17.12
C SER A 370 21.38 9.35 -15.86
N ILE A 371 20.87 8.81 -14.76
CA ILE A 371 21.06 9.41 -13.44
C ILE A 371 22.36 8.86 -12.84
N SER A 372 23.13 9.72 -12.16
CA SER A 372 24.20 9.32 -11.24
C SER A 372 24.03 10.06 -9.90
N GLY A 373 24.72 9.61 -8.84
CA GLY A 373 24.61 10.23 -7.52
C GLY A 373 23.30 9.94 -6.77
N LEU A 374 22.55 8.91 -7.20
CA LEU A 374 21.55 8.25 -6.35
C LEU A 374 22.30 7.51 -5.24
N ASN A 375 21.97 7.82 -3.98
CA ASN A 375 22.61 7.22 -2.80
C ASN A 375 21.65 6.27 -2.05
N ASP A 376 20.50 5.94 -2.64
CA ASP A 376 19.43 5.14 -2.07
C ASP A 376 19.25 3.81 -2.80
N LEU A 377 19.05 2.72 -2.06
CA LEU A 377 18.80 1.37 -2.57
C LEU A 377 17.47 1.22 -3.31
N CYS A 378 16.49 2.08 -3.06
CA CYS A 378 15.20 2.05 -3.76
C CYS A 378 15.14 2.96 -5.01
N GLY A 379 16.07 3.92 -5.13
CA GLY A 379 16.34 4.71 -6.33
C GLY A 379 15.57 6.04 -6.39
N LEU A 380 14.63 6.13 -7.33
CA LEU A 380 13.70 7.25 -7.47
C LEU A 380 12.27 6.75 -7.27
N ASN A 381 11.43 7.55 -6.60
CA ASN A 381 10.02 7.21 -6.43
C ASN A 381 9.20 7.46 -7.72
N GLU A 382 7.99 6.92 -7.78
CA GLU A 382 7.12 6.98 -8.96
C GLU A 382 6.79 8.40 -9.48
N TYR A 383 6.80 9.43 -8.61
CA TYR A 383 6.61 10.82 -9.01
C TYR A 383 7.83 11.32 -9.81
N GLN A 384 9.03 11.05 -9.29
CA GLN A 384 10.32 11.42 -9.89
C GLN A 384 10.57 10.65 -11.19
N LEU A 385 10.22 9.36 -11.20
CA LEU A 385 10.21 8.52 -12.40
C LEU A 385 9.27 9.07 -13.47
N TRP A 386 8.00 9.36 -13.13
CA TRP A 386 7.05 9.88 -14.11
C TRP A 386 7.47 11.22 -14.71
N TYR A 387 7.94 12.15 -13.88
CA TYR A 387 8.45 13.46 -14.34
C TYR A 387 9.60 13.26 -15.34
N LEU A 388 10.61 12.44 -15.00
CA LEU A 388 11.78 12.25 -15.86
C LEU A 388 11.45 11.47 -17.14
N ILE A 389 10.69 10.37 -17.06
CA ILE A 389 10.35 9.55 -18.23
C ILE A 389 9.51 10.37 -19.22
N SER A 390 8.58 11.20 -18.73
CA SER A 390 7.76 12.08 -19.57
C SER A 390 8.59 13.20 -20.21
N LEU A 391 9.39 13.93 -19.42
CA LEU A 391 10.31 14.97 -19.90
C LEU A 391 11.29 14.45 -20.96
N LEU A 392 11.81 13.23 -20.78
CA LEU A 392 12.81 12.64 -21.67
C LEU A 392 12.20 12.04 -22.94
N LYS A 393 10.96 11.52 -22.88
CA LYS A 393 10.19 11.16 -24.09
C LYS A 393 9.98 12.38 -24.99
N ASP A 394 9.59 13.52 -24.42
CA ASP A 394 9.32 14.75 -25.17
C ASP A 394 10.55 15.35 -25.88
N ILE A 395 11.77 14.92 -25.53
CA ILE A 395 13.02 15.32 -26.20
C ILE A 395 13.69 14.18 -27.00
N GLY A 396 12.98 13.08 -27.26
CA GLY A 396 13.35 12.07 -28.25
C GLY A 396 13.70 10.67 -27.73
N VAL A 397 13.65 10.41 -26.42
CA VAL A 397 13.95 9.06 -25.89
C VAL A 397 12.93 8.05 -26.41
N SER A 398 13.43 6.91 -26.89
CA SER A 398 12.63 5.78 -27.41
C SER A 398 12.85 4.47 -26.66
N THR A 399 13.82 4.42 -25.73
CA THR A 399 14.18 3.23 -24.95
C THR A 399 14.42 3.61 -23.49
N TYR A 400 13.89 2.81 -22.57
CA TYR A 400 14.04 2.96 -21.12
C TYR A 400 14.67 1.70 -20.53
N ILE A 401 15.78 1.87 -19.80
CA ILE A 401 16.47 0.78 -19.11
C ILE A 401 16.49 1.09 -17.61
N GLN A 402 16.08 0.15 -16.77
CA GLN A 402 16.15 0.28 -15.31
C GLN A 402 16.84 -0.94 -14.69
N THR A 403 17.72 -0.70 -13.72
CA THR A 403 18.48 -1.77 -13.06
C THR A 403 18.15 -1.88 -11.57
N PHE A 404 18.16 -3.11 -11.05
CA PHE A 404 17.64 -3.47 -9.73
C PHE A 404 18.60 -4.43 -9.02
N THR A 405 18.53 -4.46 -7.69
CA THR A 405 19.30 -5.39 -6.84
C THR A 405 18.37 -6.37 -6.13
N CYS A 406 18.71 -7.66 -6.09
CA CYS A 406 17.71 -8.72 -5.89
C CYS A 406 17.95 -9.71 -4.73
N ALA A 407 16.85 -10.27 -4.22
CA ALA A 407 16.86 -11.46 -3.38
C ALA A 407 16.13 -12.61 -4.09
N ASN A 408 16.78 -13.76 -4.27
CA ASN A 408 16.15 -14.94 -4.86
C ASN A 408 15.32 -15.69 -3.82
N LEU A 409 14.09 -16.04 -4.19
CA LEU A 409 13.14 -16.66 -3.29
C LEU A 409 13.29 -18.19 -3.23
N THR A 410 14.13 -18.78 -4.09
CA THR A 410 14.23 -20.24 -4.33
C THR A 410 15.63 -20.86 -4.17
N SER A 411 16.70 -20.05 -4.16
CA SER A 411 18.13 -20.42 -4.22
C SER A 411 18.56 -21.15 -5.52
N LYS A 412 19.81 -21.14 -6.01
CA LYS A 412 21.02 -20.35 -5.69
C LYS A 412 21.53 -19.69 -7.00
N LYS A 413 20.73 -18.83 -7.63
CA LYS A 413 21.07 -18.21 -8.94
C LYS A 413 21.93 -16.94 -8.78
N ASN A 414 23.24 -17.10 -8.57
CA ASN A 414 24.15 -15.95 -8.56
C ASN A 414 24.58 -15.58 -9.99
N SER A 415 23.77 -14.80 -10.70
CA SER A 415 24.11 -14.18 -11.99
C SER A 415 23.10 -13.12 -12.45
N ILE A 416 23.50 -12.23 -13.37
CA ILE A 416 22.71 -11.06 -13.78
C ILE A 416 21.69 -11.39 -14.85
N SER A 417 20.47 -10.87 -14.67
CA SER A 417 19.28 -11.27 -15.42
C SER A 417 18.53 -10.11 -16.06
N VAL A 418 18.06 -10.31 -17.29
CA VAL A 418 16.94 -9.52 -17.83
C VAL A 418 15.67 -9.97 -17.11
N ILE A 419 14.91 -9.00 -16.63
CA ILE A 419 13.60 -9.22 -16.01
C ILE A 419 12.62 -9.59 -17.12
N LYS A 420 11.94 -10.73 -16.96
CA LYS A 420 10.97 -11.26 -17.93
C LYS A 420 9.56 -10.69 -17.71
N ASP A 421 9.14 -10.63 -16.45
CA ASP A 421 7.81 -10.20 -16.02
C ASP A 421 7.86 -9.82 -14.53
N ALA A 422 6.83 -9.15 -14.00
CA ALA A 422 6.82 -8.64 -12.63
C ALA A 422 5.44 -8.74 -11.93
N ILE A 423 5.44 -8.71 -10.59
CA ILE A 423 4.27 -8.80 -9.71
C ILE A 423 4.34 -7.68 -8.64
N PRO A 424 3.53 -6.60 -8.73
CA PRO A 424 3.61 -5.44 -7.83
C PRO A 424 2.82 -5.58 -6.50
N LEU A 425 2.27 -6.75 -6.17
CA LEU A 425 1.26 -6.94 -5.09
C LEU A 425 1.67 -6.40 -3.68
N PHE A 426 2.96 -6.23 -3.40
CA PHE A 426 3.49 -5.68 -2.14
C PHE A 426 4.31 -4.39 -2.32
N GLU A 427 4.25 -3.74 -3.50
CA GLU A 427 4.99 -2.53 -3.81
C GLU A 427 4.43 -1.30 -3.07
N ARG A 428 5.30 -0.46 -2.49
CA ARG A 428 4.91 0.65 -1.59
C ARG A 428 5.41 2.01 -2.10
N PRO A 429 4.61 3.09 -2.09
CA PRO A 429 5.00 4.40 -2.62
C PRO A 429 5.72 5.26 -1.55
N ILE A 430 6.89 4.82 -1.07
CA ILE A 430 7.51 5.31 0.18
C ILE A 430 8.89 6.00 -0.06
N ILE A 431 9.39 6.69 0.97
CA ILE A 431 10.48 7.68 0.89
C ILE A 431 11.88 7.02 0.93
N PRO A 432 12.84 7.45 0.08
CA PRO A 432 14.21 6.90 -0.02
C PRO A 432 15.24 7.42 1.04
N PRO A 433 15.96 6.54 1.80
CA PRO A 433 17.11 6.89 2.66
C PRO A 433 18.49 6.88 1.93
N ARG A 434 19.63 7.05 2.61
CA ARG A 434 20.96 7.26 1.97
C ARG A 434 22.12 6.45 2.58
N VAL A 435 22.97 5.83 1.74
CA VAL A 435 24.21 5.09 2.13
C VAL A 435 25.39 5.45 1.19
N ASN A 436 26.64 5.05 1.50
CA ASN A 436 27.87 5.68 0.98
C ASN A 436 28.84 4.76 0.16
N ASN A 437 29.38 5.31 -0.94
CA ASN A 437 30.61 5.06 -1.74
C ASN A 437 31.37 3.69 -1.91
N GLN A 438 31.82 3.47 -3.17
CA GLN A 438 32.99 2.71 -3.72
C GLN A 438 32.95 1.21 -4.22
N PHE A 439 33.19 1.07 -5.56
CA PHE A 439 34.03 0.17 -6.42
C PHE A 439 33.91 -1.41 -6.59
N VAL A 440 33.58 -1.87 -7.84
CA VAL A 440 34.32 -2.83 -8.77
C VAL A 440 34.35 -4.37 -8.51
N ASN A 441 34.28 -5.36 -9.46
CA ASN A 441 33.86 -5.58 -10.89
C ASN A 441 33.70 -7.13 -11.22
N HIS A 442 33.15 -7.50 -12.41
CA HIS A 442 33.14 -8.82 -13.15
C HIS A 442 32.30 -10.03 -12.58
N GLU A 443 31.69 -11.02 -13.32
CA GLU A 443 31.13 -11.12 -14.71
C GLU A 443 30.16 -12.38 -14.98
N LEU A 444 28.83 -12.29 -15.37
CA LEU A 444 27.94 -13.15 -16.28
C LEU A 444 26.38 -13.43 -15.92
N GLU A 445 25.64 -14.15 -16.82
CA GLU A 445 24.14 -14.28 -17.10
C GLU A 445 23.23 -15.37 -16.38
N ASN A 446 21.86 -15.49 -16.38
CA ASN A 446 20.64 -14.66 -16.75
C ASN A 446 19.23 -15.32 -16.38
N GLY A 447 18.12 -14.52 -16.38
CA GLY A 447 16.68 -14.86 -16.53
C GLY A 447 15.74 -14.99 -15.29
N SER A 448 14.87 -13.99 -15.00
CA SER A 448 14.02 -13.93 -13.76
C SER A 448 12.59 -13.32 -13.89
N ILE A 449 11.68 -13.64 -12.94
CA ILE A 449 10.37 -12.99 -12.69
C ILE A 449 10.41 -12.33 -11.30
N VAL A 450 10.12 -11.02 -11.23
CA VAL A 450 10.38 -10.23 -10.01
C VAL A 450 9.12 -9.79 -9.26
N ALA A 451 9.22 -9.68 -7.94
CA ALA A 451 8.33 -8.89 -7.13
C ALA A 451 9.05 -7.62 -6.63
N SER A 452 8.38 -6.47 -6.59
CA SER A 452 9.02 -5.22 -6.15
C SER A 452 8.80 -4.94 -4.66
N TYR A 453 9.84 -4.39 -4.04
CA TYR A 453 9.75 -3.76 -2.72
C TYR A 453 10.49 -2.42 -2.77
N HIS A 454 9.81 -1.36 -2.33
CA HIS A 454 10.29 0.01 -2.45
C HIS A 454 9.95 0.78 -1.16
N GLY A 455 10.99 1.11 -0.40
CA GLY A 455 10.90 1.71 0.92
C GLY A 455 12.14 1.41 1.79
N PRO A 456 12.21 1.97 3.00
CA PRO A 456 13.35 1.83 3.92
C PRO A 456 13.43 0.45 4.60
N GLU A 457 12.79 -0.57 4.04
CA GLU A 457 12.53 -1.86 4.65
C GLU A 457 12.60 -2.99 3.59
N PHE A 458 12.82 -4.22 4.03
CA PHE A 458 12.68 -5.46 3.22
C PHE A 458 11.31 -6.13 3.52
N PRO A 459 10.83 -7.07 2.70
CA PRO A 459 9.67 -7.89 3.04
C PRO A 459 9.87 -8.76 4.27
N THR A 460 8.75 -9.13 4.90
CA THR A 460 8.74 -10.17 5.94
C THR A 460 8.91 -11.57 5.36
N LYS A 461 9.09 -12.58 6.22
CA LYS A 461 9.17 -13.97 5.77
C LYS A 461 7.82 -14.45 5.24
N ALA A 462 6.70 -14.06 5.85
CA ALA A 462 5.36 -14.34 5.37
C ALA A 462 5.07 -13.66 4.02
N GLU A 463 5.46 -12.40 3.82
CA GLU A 463 5.36 -11.69 2.51
C GLU A 463 6.15 -12.44 1.43
N ILE A 464 7.32 -12.99 1.75
CA ILE A 464 8.10 -13.80 0.81
C ILE A 464 7.53 -15.19 0.56
N LEU A 465 6.90 -15.83 1.56
CA LEU A 465 6.18 -17.08 1.35
C LEU A 465 4.93 -16.87 0.49
N ALA A 466 4.25 -15.74 0.64
CA ALA A 466 3.18 -15.29 -0.25
C ALA A 466 3.69 -15.10 -1.69
N LEU A 467 4.78 -14.36 -1.89
CA LEU A 467 5.40 -14.14 -3.21
C LEU A 467 5.83 -15.45 -3.90
N LYS A 468 6.37 -16.42 -3.16
CA LYS A 468 6.69 -17.77 -3.69
C LYS A 468 5.44 -18.49 -4.19
N LYS A 469 4.31 -18.42 -3.47
CA LYS A 469 3.02 -18.98 -3.92
C LYS A 469 2.51 -18.32 -5.20
N LEU A 470 2.81 -17.03 -5.39
CA LEU A 470 2.50 -16.25 -6.59
C LEU A 470 3.46 -16.48 -7.77
N LYS A 471 4.41 -17.42 -7.66
CA LYS A 471 5.44 -17.75 -8.68
C LYS A 471 6.50 -16.66 -8.91
N ALA A 472 6.67 -15.68 -8.03
CA ALA A 472 7.84 -14.79 -8.10
C ALA A 472 9.12 -15.62 -7.87
N THR A 473 10.14 -15.44 -8.71
CA THR A 473 11.44 -16.13 -8.54
C THR A 473 12.40 -15.30 -7.70
N ASP A 474 12.30 -13.98 -7.81
CA ASP A 474 13.20 -13.01 -7.21
C ASP A 474 12.40 -11.78 -6.69
N LEU A 475 13.02 -11.01 -5.82
CA LEU A 475 12.50 -9.77 -5.24
C LEU A 475 13.47 -8.63 -5.55
N THR A 476 13.03 -7.56 -6.22
CA THR A 476 13.84 -6.37 -6.49
C THR A 476 13.70 -5.35 -5.37
N LEU A 477 14.84 -4.81 -4.93
CA LEU A 477 14.91 -3.52 -4.25
C LEU A 477 14.71 -2.40 -5.27
N GLY A 478 13.79 -1.47 -4.97
CA GLY A 478 13.39 -0.38 -5.84
C GLY A 478 12.12 -0.66 -6.64
N THR A 479 11.47 0.43 -7.07
CA THR A 479 10.13 0.41 -7.66
C THR A 479 10.14 -0.02 -9.13
N ILE A 480 9.28 -0.96 -9.50
CA ILE A 480 9.06 -1.40 -10.88
C ILE A 480 8.09 -0.49 -11.65
N LYS A 481 7.43 0.47 -10.97
CA LYS A 481 6.57 1.49 -11.61
C LYS A 481 7.28 2.26 -12.72
N GLY A 482 8.61 2.43 -12.67
CA GLY A 482 9.38 3.02 -13.77
C GLY A 482 9.24 2.23 -15.09
N LEU A 483 9.32 0.90 -15.03
CA LEU A 483 9.09 0.01 -16.18
C LEU A 483 7.65 0.17 -16.73
N PHE A 484 6.67 0.21 -15.84
CA PHE A 484 5.26 0.38 -16.20
C PHE A 484 4.94 1.75 -16.80
N ILE A 485 5.49 2.83 -16.24
CA ILE A 485 5.35 4.20 -16.75
C ILE A 485 5.99 4.31 -18.13
N ALA A 486 7.20 3.78 -18.31
CA ALA A 486 7.87 3.77 -19.60
C ALA A 486 7.13 2.94 -20.66
N SER A 487 6.53 1.80 -20.27
CA SER A 487 5.70 0.96 -21.16
C SER A 487 4.38 1.64 -21.53
N GLY A 488 3.69 2.28 -20.58
CA GLY A 488 2.50 3.11 -20.83
C GLY A 488 2.79 4.40 -21.62
N LEU A 489 4.08 4.79 -21.69
CA LEU A 489 4.60 5.82 -22.59
C LEU A 489 5.31 5.22 -23.82
N GLU A 490 5.13 3.93 -24.11
CA GLU A 490 5.59 3.21 -25.31
C GLU A 490 7.09 3.32 -25.61
N LEU A 491 7.91 3.48 -24.58
CA LEU A 491 9.35 3.29 -24.70
C LEU A 491 9.64 1.79 -24.79
N ASN A 492 10.72 1.42 -25.48
CA ASN A 492 11.24 0.05 -25.43
C ASN A 492 11.80 -0.18 -24.02
N VAL A 493 11.14 -1.02 -23.21
CA VAL A 493 11.50 -1.23 -21.80
C VAL A 493 12.45 -2.41 -21.62
N VAL A 494 13.51 -2.22 -20.84
CA VAL A 494 14.43 -3.27 -20.40
C VAL A 494 14.64 -3.17 -18.88
N GLY A 495 14.16 -4.16 -18.13
CA GLY A 495 14.51 -4.34 -16.72
C GLY A 495 15.72 -5.28 -16.58
N ILE A 496 16.68 -4.93 -15.73
CA ILE A 496 17.86 -5.76 -15.44
C ILE A 496 18.02 -5.93 -13.92
N SER A 497 18.05 -7.15 -13.43
CA SER A 497 18.29 -7.51 -12.03
C SER A 497 19.70 -8.07 -11.83
N ASP A 498 20.42 -7.56 -10.80
CA ASP A 498 21.77 -8.00 -10.46
C ASP A 498 21.80 -9.20 -9.47
N GLU A 499 22.67 -9.20 -8.46
CA GLU A 499 22.86 -10.28 -7.49
C GLU A 499 21.55 -10.82 -6.93
N SER A 500 21.59 -12.10 -6.59
CA SER A 500 20.52 -12.79 -5.90
C SER A 500 21.00 -13.23 -4.51
N TYR A 501 20.49 -12.61 -3.46
CA TYR A 501 20.66 -13.11 -2.08
C TYR A 501 19.58 -14.15 -1.77
N ASN A 502 19.94 -15.26 -1.12
CA ASN A 502 18.92 -16.09 -0.48
C ASN A 502 18.32 -15.31 0.69
N TYR A 503 17.00 -15.11 0.72
CA TYR A 503 16.34 -14.38 1.81
C TYR A 503 16.61 -15.00 3.19
N ASP A 504 16.65 -16.34 3.30
CA ASP A 504 16.95 -17.02 4.56
C ASP A 504 18.42 -16.79 5.03
N ASP A 505 19.28 -16.17 4.22
CA ASP A 505 20.65 -15.76 4.57
C ASP A 505 20.81 -14.23 4.74
N LEU A 506 19.84 -13.40 4.33
CA LEU A 506 19.87 -11.94 4.57
C LEU A 506 19.90 -11.60 6.08
N GLU A 507 19.30 -12.42 6.92
CA GLU A 507 19.38 -12.31 8.40
C GLU A 507 20.83 -12.34 8.93
N LYS A 508 21.77 -12.91 8.15
CA LYS A 508 23.15 -13.23 8.57
C LYS A 508 24.21 -12.34 7.90
N ILE A 509 23.80 -11.46 6.98
CA ILE A 509 24.70 -10.68 6.11
C ILE A 509 24.44 -9.18 6.35
N PRO A 510 25.44 -8.38 6.78
CA PRO A 510 25.28 -6.94 6.93
C PRO A 510 24.87 -6.23 5.64
N LEU A 511 24.10 -5.13 5.73
CA LEU A 511 23.69 -4.38 4.53
C LEU A 511 24.89 -3.86 3.71
N ASN A 512 26.00 -3.51 4.38
CA ASN A 512 27.24 -3.12 3.71
C ASN A 512 27.89 -4.28 2.92
N ASP A 513 27.72 -5.54 3.33
CA ASP A 513 28.18 -6.71 2.57
C ASP A 513 27.30 -6.96 1.35
N ILE A 514 25.98 -6.75 1.47
CA ILE A 514 25.01 -6.79 0.36
C ILE A 514 25.42 -5.73 -0.68
N LEU A 515 25.54 -4.47 -0.25
CA LEU A 515 26.00 -3.34 -1.08
C LEU A 515 27.35 -3.62 -1.76
N GLN A 516 28.34 -4.16 -1.04
CA GLN A 516 29.67 -4.42 -1.60
C GLN A 516 29.65 -5.52 -2.68
N ARG A 517 28.77 -6.52 -2.57
CA ARG A 517 28.69 -7.60 -3.55
C ARG A 517 27.95 -7.16 -4.81
N SER A 518 26.81 -6.48 -4.68
CA SER A 518 26.08 -5.92 -5.84
C SER A 518 26.92 -4.93 -6.64
N ARG A 519 27.76 -4.12 -5.98
CA ARG A 519 28.73 -3.23 -6.66
C ARG A 519 29.76 -3.96 -7.55
N LYS A 520 30.06 -5.24 -7.30
CA LYS A 520 30.98 -6.04 -8.16
C LYS A 520 30.32 -6.36 -9.50
N ASN A 521 29.05 -6.71 -9.43
CA ASN A 521 28.20 -7.02 -10.57
C ASN A 521 28.00 -5.81 -11.50
N SER A 522 28.35 -4.59 -11.07
CA SER A 522 28.18 -3.38 -11.88
C SER A 522 28.93 -3.39 -13.22
N HIS A 523 29.97 -4.22 -13.43
CA HIS A 523 30.60 -4.33 -14.76
C HIS A 523 29.65 -4.98 -15.78
N GLU A 524 29.06 -6.10 -15.41
CA GLU A 524 28.09 -6.88 -16.20
C GLU A 524 26.84 -6.08 -16.53
N ILE A 525 26.36 -5.29 -15.56
CA ILE A 525 25.25 -4.38 -15.77
C ILE A 525 25.58 -3.42 -16.91
N ASN A 526 26.80 -2.86 -16.96
CA ASN A 526 27.23 -2.02 -18.09
C ASN A 526 27.34 -2.81 -19.40
N GLU A 527 27.79 -4.06 -19.39
CA GLU A 527 27.87 -4.87 -20.60
C GLU A 527 26.48 -5.23 -21.15
N LEU A 528 25.56 -5.67 -20.29
CA LEU A 528 24.19 -6.00 -20.67
C LEU A 528 23.38 -4.74 -21.07
N ILE A 529 23.64 -3.60 -20.43
CA ILE A 529 23.19 -2.28 -20.90
C ILE A 529 23.73 -2.03 -22.32
N GLN A 530 25.04 -2.15 -22.54
CA GLN A 530 25.67 -1.86 -23.84
C GLN A 530 25.15 -2.80 -24.94
N GLN A 531 24.94 -4.09 -24.64
CA GLN A 531 24.33 -5.05 -25.56
C GLN A 531 22.92 -4.61 -25.97
N ASN A 532 22.09 -4.16 -25.03
CA ASN A 532 20.75 -3.63 -25.32
C ASN A 532 20.80 -2.31 -26.10
N ILE A 533 21.67 -1.35 -25.74
CA ILE A 533 21.85 -0.10 -26.52
C ILE A 533 22.30 -0.42 -27.95
N ASN A 534 23.22 -1.36 -28.15
CA ASN A 534 23.67 -1.78 -29.47
C ASN A 534 22.57 -2.46 -30.28
N LYS A 535 21.77 -3.33 -29.65
CA LYS A 535 20.60 -3.97 -30.26
C LYS A 535 19.59 -2.94 -30.79
N TYR A 536 19.30 -1.89 -30.02
CA TYR A 536 18.37 -0.84 -30.45
C TYR A 536 19.01 0.22 -31.37
N SER A 537 20.34 0.43 -31.34
CA SER A 537 21.03 1.35 -32.26
C SER A 537 21.24 0.82 -33.68
N GLN A 538 21.18 -0.50 -33.88
CA GLN A 538 21.31 -1.14 -35.20
C GLN A 538 19.97 -1.30 -35.94
N VAL A 539 18.83 -1.14 -35.27
CA VAL A 539 17.51 -1.34 -35.87
C VAL A 539 16.94 -0.04 -36.44
N SER A 540 17.14 0.17 -37.74
CA SER A 540 16.37 1.17 -38.49
C SER A 540 14.90 0.75 -38.59
N HIS A 541 14.06 1.21 -37.64
CA HIS A 541 12.60 1.07 -37.55
C HIS A 541 11.93 -0.11 -38.30
N GLN A 542 12.39 -1.34 -38.07
CA GLN A 542 11.66 -2.56 -38.46
C GLN A 542 12.19 -3.81 -37.73
N GLY A 543 11.38 -4.32 -36.79
CA GLY A 543 11.34 -5.72 -36.32
C GLY A 543 12.64 -6.42 -35.88
N VAL A 544 12.98 -6.33 -34.59
CA VAL A 544 13.86 -7.31 -33.90
C VAL A 544 13.25 -7.65 -32.53
N ASN A 545 13.35 -8.92 -32.10
CA ASN A 545 12.63 -9.48 -30.96
C ASN A 545 12.98 -8.84 -29.61
N ASN A 546 11.97 -8.59 -28.77
CA ASN A 546 12.09 -8.11 -27.39
C ASN A 546 12.14 -9.28 -26.37
N PRO A 547 12.60 -9.06 -25.13
CA PRO A 547 12.06 -9.79 -24.00
C PRO A 547 10.55 -9.46 -23.87
N GLU A 548 9.69 -10.48 -23.79
CA GLU A 548 8.24 -10.30 -23.94
C GLU A 548 7.54 -9.80 -22.65
N PHE A 549 7.59 -8.49 -22.41
CA PHE A 549 6.46 -7.80 -21.78
C PHE A 549 5.43 -7.47 -22.88
N ILE A 550 4.22 -8.01 -22.79
CA ILE A 550 3.17 -7.83 -23.81
C ILE A 550 2.29 -6.63 -23.44
N LEU A 551 2.34 -5.56 -24.22
CA LEU A 551 1.36 -4.47 -24.20
C LEU A 551 1.06 -3.96 -25.62
N ASN A 552 -0.20 -3.60 -25.90
CA ASN A 552 -0.74 -3.59 -27.26
C ASN A 552 -0.61 -2.26 -28.04
N ASN A 553 0.57 -1.99 -28.61
CA ASN A 553 0.73 -1.43 -29.98
C ASN A 553 -0.02 -0.13 -30.41
N LYS A 554 -0.51 0.75 -29.51
CA LYS A 554 -1.00 2.10 -29.89
C LYS A 554 -0.83 3.18 -28.82
N ILE A 555 -0.55 4.39 -29.32
CA ILE A 555 -0.31 5.60 -28.54
C ILE A 555 -1.58 6.12 -27.85
N LYS A 556 -1.54 6.23 -26.52
CA LYS A 556 -2.28 7.24 -25.75
C LYS A 556 -1.58 7.53 -24.42
N SER A 557 -1.37 8.81 -24.13
CA SER A 557 -0.71 9.28 -22.92
C SER A 557 -1.52 9.05 -21.66
N LEU A 558 -0.86 8.59 -20.59
CA LEU A 558 -1.40 8.62 -19.23
C LEU A 558 -1.01 9.92 -18.53
N THR A 559 -2.00 10.79 -18.30
CA THR A 559 -1.87 11.94 -17.40
C THR A 559 -2.01 11.46 -15.96
N TRP A 560 -0.97 11.58 -15.14
CA TRP A 560 -0.91 11.05 -13.77
C TRP A 560 -1.64 11.95 -12.76
N ASN A 561 -2.91 12.25 -13.04
CA ASN A 561 -3.66 13.35 -12.41
C ASN A 561 -3.90 13.20 -10.89
N GLN A 562 -3.74 11.99 -10.33
CA GLN A 562 -4.04 11.69 -8.93
C GLN A 562 -3.16 10.55 -8.39
N ILE A 563 -1.85 10.76 -8.14
CA ILE A 563 -1.06 9.75 -7.39
C ILE A 563 -1.59 9.69 -5.93
N PRO A 564 -2.01 8.51 -5.43
CA PRO A 564 -2.48 8.33 -4.05
C PRO A 564 -1.33 7.95 -3.09
N SER A 565 -1.47 8.02 -1.76
CA SER A 565 -2.46 8.74 -0.95
C SER A 565 -1.93 9.10 0.45
N SER A 566 -1.06 10.11 0.54
CA SER A 566 -0.87 10.85 1.81
C SER A 566 -2.13 11.62 2.25
N VAL A 567 -3.15 11.63 1.39
CA VAL A 567 -4.47 12.21 1.61
C VAL A 567 -5.18 11.50 2.77
N GLN A 568 -5.00 12.04 3.97
CA GLN A 568 -6.02 12.06 5.01
C GLN A 568 -7.34 12.45 4.32
N ASN A 569 -8.23 11.47 4.16
CA ASN A 569 -9.31 11.56 3.19
C ASN A 569 -10.34 12.61 3.62
N GLN A 570 -10.28 13.77 2.98
CA GLN A 570 -11.19 14.87 3.26
C GLN A 570 -12.60 14.46 2.82
N GLN A 571 -13.51 14.43 3.79
CA GLN A 571 -14.90 14.06 3.53
C GLN A 571 -15.57 15.04 2.59
N GLU A 572 -16.50 14.52 1.79
CA GLU A 572 -17.25 15.27 0.80
C GLU A 572 -18.02 16.41 1.50
N ASN A 573 -17.79 17.64 1.05
CA ASN A 573 -18.42 18.84 1.60
C ASN A 573 -19.96 18.68 1.63
N PRO A 574 -20.61 18.63 2.81
CA PRO A 574 -22.04 18.32 2.92
C PRO A 574 -22.93 19.30 2.14
N LYS A 575 -22.49 20.56 1.99
CA LYS A 575 -23.19 21.58 1.21
C LYS A 575 -23.21 21.23 -0.29
N ILE A 576 -22.16 20.60 -0.81
CA ILE A 576 -22.09 20.18 -2.21
C ILE A 576 -22.96 18.95 -2.45
N VAL A 577 -22.95 17.96 -1.52
CA VAL A 577 -23.85 16.79 -1.60
C VAL A 577 -25.32 17.23 -1.66
N ASN A 578 -25.71 18.21 -0.83
CA ASN A 578 -27.06 18.79 -0.86
C ASN A 578 -27.32 19.60 -2.15
N LEU A 579 -26.35 20.39 -2.64
CA LEU A 579 -26.50 21.13 -3.90
C LEU A 579 -26.75 20.21 -5.10
N ILE A 580 -26.04 19.08 -5.20
CA ILE A 580 -26.30 18.07 -6.24
C ILE A 580 -27.72 17.52 -6.08
N LYS A 581 -28.11 17.12 -4.86
CA LYS A 581 -29.45 16.59 -4.54
C LYS A 581 -30.58 17.53 -4.95
N GLU A 582 -30.42 18.83 -4.74
CA GLU A 582 -31.40 19.87 -5.09
C GLU A 582 -31.48 20.13 -6.60
N ASN A 583 -30.40 19.90 -7.35
CA ASN A 583 -30.34 20.11 -8.80
C ASN A 583 -30.59 18.83 -9.63
N LEU A 584 -30.71 17.66 -8.99
CA LEU A 584 -30.98 16.40 -9.69
C LEU A 584 -32.42 16.35 -10.23
N PRO A 585 -32.65 15.97 -11.50
CA PRO A 585 -33.98 15.91 -12.10
C PRO A 585 -34.97 15.04 -11.30
N HIS A 586 -36.17 15.54 -11.06
CA HIS A 586 -37.22 14.75 -10.40
C HIS A 586 -37.64 13.51 -11.21
N GLY A 587 -38.11 12.47 -10.50
CA GLY A 587 -38.66 11.24 -11.09
C GLY A 587 -37.65 10.15 -11.45
N ILE A 588 -36.36 10.32 -11.11
CA ILE A 588 -35.33 9.28 -11.31
C ILE A 588 -35.67 8.03 -10.48
N LYS A 589 -35.71 6.87 -11.14
CA LYS A 589 -35.89 5.55 -10.50
C LYS A 589 -34.59 4.76 -10.32
N TYR A 590 -33.65 4.92 -11.25
CA TYR A 590 -32.33 4.26 -11.22
C TYR A 590 -31.25 5.23 -11.71
N ALA A 591 -30.01 5.04 -11.27
CA ALA A 591 -28.83 5.71 -11.82
C ALA A 591 -27.82 4.70 -12.38
N PHE A 592 -27.29 4.98 -13.56
CA PHE A 592 -26.20 4.22 -14.16
C PHE A 592 -24.90 5.03 -14.08
N LEU A 593 -23.83 4.41 -13.58
CA LEU A 593 -22.50 5.01 -13.44
C LEU A 593 -21.47 4.35 -14.38
N PHE A 594 -20.56 5.17 -14.91
CA PHE A 594 -19.46 4.76 -15.81
C PHE A 594 -18.13 5.36 -15.33
N GLU A 595 -16.98 4.79 -15.74
CA GLU A 595 -15.66 5.42 -15.48
C GLU A 595 -15.62 6.81 -16.15
N LYS A 596 -15.09 7.83 -15.45
CA LYS A 596 -15.03 9.23 -15.90
C LYS A 596 -14.34 9.41 -17.27
N ASN A 597 -13.45 8.49 -17.65
CA ASN A 597 -12.75 8.51 -18.94
C ASN A 597 -13.54 7.88 -20.10
N GLU A 598 -14.64 7.16 -19.83
CA GLU A 598 -15.42 6.41 -20.82
C GLU A 598 -16.59 7.23 -21.40
N ILE A 599 -16.39 8.56 -21.53
CA ILE A 599 -17.36 9.52 -22.10
C ILE A 599 -17.79 9.14 -23.53
N GLU A 600 -16.94 8.44 -24.31
CA GLU A 600 -17.32 7.91 -25.63
C GLU A 600 -18.48 6.89 -25.56
N SER A 601 -18.65 6.17 -24.44
CA SER A 601 -19.78 5.25 -24.27
C SER A 601 -21.10 5.99 -24.04
N LEU A 602 -21.05 7.19 -23.47
CA LEU A 602 -22.20 8.10 -23.42
C LEU A 602 -22.49 8.72 -24.80
N SER A 603 -21.48 8.93 -25.67
CA SER A 603 -21.70 9.49 -27.01
C SER A 603 -22.28 8.48 -28.00
N ILE A 604 -21.95 7.19 -27.88
CA ILE A 604 -22.58 6.09 -28.64
C ILE A 604 -24.11 6.06 -28.43
N LEU A 605 -24.59 6.42 -27.24
CA LEU A 605 -26.00 6.44 -26.89
C LEU A 605 -26.76 7.67 -27.43
N SER A 606 -26.05 8.73 -27.84
CA SER A 606 -26.58 10.10 -27.98
C SER A 606 -27.85 10.34 -28.83
N PRO A 607 -28.18 9.62 -29.93
CA PRO A 607 -29.28 10.04 -30.82
C PRO A 607 -30.71 9.92 -30.26
N GLN A 608 -30.90 9.24 -29.12
CA GLN A 608 -32.23 8.92 -28.57
C GLN A 608 -32.50 9.55 -27.18
N PHE A 609 -31.67 10.48 -26.73
CA PHE A 609 -31.74 11.02 -25.38
C PHE A 609 -32.55 12.31 -25.32
N LEU A 610 -33.72 12.24 -24.69
CA LEU A 610 -34.72 13.31 -24.66
C LEU A 610 -34.23 14.62 -24.02
N SER A 611 -33.23 14.55 -23.12
CA SER A 611 -32.34 15.68 -22.86
C SER A 611 -31.01 15.22 -22.25
N PHE A 612 -29.90 15.61 -22.89
CA PHE A 612 -28.58 15.61 -22.27
C PHE A 612 -28.29 17.06 -21.84
N GLN A 613 -28.45 17.36 -20.56
CA GLN A 613 -28.21 18.70 -20.01
C GLN A 613 -26.84 18.70 -19.32
N GLN A 614 -25.91 19.51 -19.83
CA GLN A 614 -24.64 19.76 -19.14
C GLN A 614 -24.92 20.61 -17.89
N LEU A 615 -25.30 19.92 -16.81
CA LEU A 615 -25.47 20.47 -15.47
C LEU A 615 -24.09 20.84 -14.91
N LYS A 616 -23.56 21.97 -15.40
CA LYS A 616 -22.25 22.52 -15.10
C LYS A 616 -22.19 23.11 -13.68
N LEU A 617 -22.39 22.22 -12.71
CA LEU A 617 -22.05 22.44 -11.31
C LEU A 617 -20.52 22.54 -11.26
N SER A 618 -20.00 23.71 -10.91
CA SER A 618 -18.56 23.95 -10.74
C SER A 618 -18.10 23.40 -9.39
N LEU A 619 -17.77 22.11 -9.35
CA LEU A 619 -17.45 21.40 -8.12
C LEU A 619 -15.93 21.28 -7.94
N GLU A 620 -15.33 22.27 -7.26
CA GLU A 620 -13.92 22.22 -6.83
C GLU A 620 -12.96 21.78 -7.97
N GLU A 621 -13.12 22.44 -9.12
CA GLU A 621 -12.45 22.23 -10.43
C GLU A 621 -13.00 21.14 -11.36
N ASP A 622 -13.98 20.33 -10.96
CA ASP A 622 -14.57 19.27 -11.81
C ASP A 622 -15.93 19.65 -12.43
N GLU A 623 -16.14 19.30 -13.70
CA GLU A 623 -17.43 19.45 -14.41
C GLU A 623 -18.27 18.16 -14.36
N CYS A 624 -19.54 18.27 -13.97
CA CYS A 624 -20.48 17.14 -13.96
C CYS A 624 -21.24 17.01 -15.30
N PHE A 625 -21.34 15.78 -15.82
CA PHE A 625 -22.13 15.45 -17.01
C PHE A 625 -23.30 14.55 -16.64
N ILE A 626 -24.53 15.06 -16.79
CA ILE A 626 -25.76 14.39 -16.36
C ILE A 626 -26.72 14.23 -17.55
N GLY A 627 -26.82 13.01 -18.06
CA GLY A 627 -27.86 12.64 -19.03
C GLY A 627 -29.10 12.10 -18.32
N THR A 628 -30.28 12.22 -18.95
CA THR A 628 -31.44 11.41 -18.53
C THR A 628 -32.01 10.59 -19.69
N TYR A 629 -32.20 9.29 -19.42
CA TYR A 629 -32.91 8.37 -20.29
C TYR A 629 -34.36 8.23 -19.80
N GLN A 630 -35.30 8.11 -20.73
CA GLN A 630 -36.71 7.95 -20.42
C GLN A 630 -37.21 6.68 -21.11
N THR A 631 -37.60 5.68 -20.33
CA THR A 631 -38.36 4.54 -20.85
C THR A 631 -39.85 4.86 -20.85
N ASN A 632 -40.67 3.95 -21.36
CA ASN A 632 -42.13 4.03 -21.33
C ASN A 632 -42.72 4.20 -19.91
N THR A 633 -41.96 3.90 -18.85
CA THR A 633 -42.44 3.88 -17.46
C THR A 633 -41.51 4.55 -16.44
N ASN A 634 -40.19 4.62 -16.70
CA ASN A 634 -39.19 5.04 -15.73
C ASN A 634 -38.28 6.14 -16.32
N LYS A 635 -37.89 7.12 -15.51
CA LYS A 635 -36.79 8.05 -15.81
C LYS A 635 -35.51 7.57 -15.12
N ILE A 636 -34.38 7.66 -15.82
CA ILE A 636 -33.10 7.06 -15.43
C ILE A 636 -32.00 8.10 -15.60
N LEU A 637 -31.10 8.17 -14.62
CA LEU A 637 -29.92 9.04 -14.67
C LEU A 637 -28.74 8.30 -15.32
N LEU A 638 -28.05 8.96 -16.26
CA LEU A 638 -26.71 8.54 -16.69
C LEU A 638 -25.71 9.59 -16.24
N THR A 639 -24.64 9.18 -15.55
CA THR A 639 -23.56 10.07 -15.10
C THR A 639 -22.27 9.27 -14.90
N PHE A 640 -21.13 9.95 -14.73
CA PHE A 640 -19.89 9.28 -14.35
C PHE A 640 -19.79 9.03 -12.83
N ALA A 641 -18.89 8.13 -12.46
CA ALA A 641 -18.53 7.82 -11.08
C ALA A 641 -17.88 9.02 -10.36
N SER A 642 -18.54 9.54 -9.32
CA SER A 642 -17.94 10.53 -8.41
C SER A 642 -18.54 10.39 -7.02
N ARG A 643 -17.67 10.41 -6.01
CA ARG A 643 -18.00 10.20 -4.59
C ARG A 643 -19.17 11.07 -4.12
N VAL A 644 -19.18 12.35 -4.51
CA VAL A 644 -20.21 13.32 -4.13
C VAL A 644 -21.56 13.01 -4.78
N ILE A 645 -21.55 12.53 -6.03
CA ILE A 645 -22.75 12.08 -6.76
C ILE A 645 -23.30 10.79 -6.12
N VAL A 646 -22.44 9.82 -5.81
CA VAL A 646 -22.84 8.56 -5.15
C VAL A 646 -23.52 8.85 -3.81
N ARG A 647 -22.98 9.75 -2.98
CA ARG A 647 -23.63 10.17 -1.72
C ARG A 647 -24.95 10.90 -1.95
N ALA A 648 -25.04 11.78 -2.96
CA ALA A 648 -26.29 12.47 -3.27
C ALA A 648 -27.41 11.47 -3.63
N LEU A 649 -27.11 10.52 -4.52
CA LEU A 649 -28.02 9.44 -4.95
C LEU A 649 -28.42 8.53 -3.78
N ALA A 650 -27.47 8.11 -2.94
CA ALA A 650 -27.73 7.34 -1.72
C ALA A 650 -28.69 8.09 -0.77
N SER A 651 -28.49 9.39 -0.56
CA SER A 651 -29.35 10.24 0.26
C SER A 651 -30.76 10.47 -0.33
N MET A 652 -30.95 10.12 -1.61
CA MET A 652 -32.23 10.10 -2.32
C MET A 652 -32.81 8.69 -2.44
N ASN A 653 -32.14 7.68 -1.86
CA ASN A 653 -32.49 6.27 -1.91
C ASN A 653 -32.48 5.62 -3.32
N ILE A 654 -31.91 6.30 -4.34
CA ILE A 654 -31.90 5.87 -5.75
C ILE A 654 -30.91 4.70 -5.95
N PRO A 655 -31.36 3.51 -6.38
CA PRO A 655 -30.49 2.38 -6.70
C PRO A 655 -29.51 2.70 -7.83
N ILE A 656 -28.28 2.19 -7.68
CA ILE A 656 -27.18 2.44 -8.61
C ILE A 656 -26.75 1.13 -9.30
N ILE A 657 -26.56 1.22 -10.62
CA ILE A 657 -25.97 0.19 -11.48
C ILE A 657 -24.66 0.76 -12.04
N GLY A 658 -23.52 0.25 -11.58
CA GLY A 658 -22.22 0.55 -12.14
C GLY A 658 -21.90 -0.33 -13.36
N ILE A 659 -21.34 0.27 -14.40
CA ILE A 659 -20.82 -0.41 -15.58
C ILE A 659 -19.36 0.01 -15.75
N SER A 660 -18.45 -0.97 -15.82
CA SER A 660 -17.05 -0.71 -16.17
C SER A 660 -16.49 -1.77 -17.11
N LYS A 661 -15.40 -1.39 -17.77
CA LYS A 661 -14.52 -2.31 -18.47
C LYS A 661 -13.77 -3.22 -17.47
N VAL A 662 -13.62 -4.50 -17.81
CA VAL A 662 -12.86 -5.47 -17.00
C VAL A 662 -11.92 -6.32 -17.86
N LEU A 663 -10.66 -6.44 -17.45
CA LEU A 663 -9.71 -7.37 -18.06
C LEU A 663 -9.93 -8.78 -17.51
N ILE A 664 -9.87 -9.78 -18.38
CA ILE A 664 -10.07 -11.18 -18.02
C ILE A 664 -8.76 -11.76 -17.45
N THR A 665 -8.76 -12.19 -16.18
CA THR A 665 -7.58 -12.77 -15.53
C THR A 665 -7.69 -14.30 -15.40
N ASN A 666 -8.93 -14.81 -15.31
CA ASN A 666 -9.26 -16.22 -15.29
C ASN A 666 -9.82 -16.67 -16.66
N PRO A 667 -9.17 -17.62 -17.37
CA PRO A 667 -9.61 -18.08 -18.69
C PRO A 667 -11.06 -18.60 -18.78
N GLN A 668 -11.70 -18.97 -17.66
CA GLN A 668 -13.10 -19.44 -17.70
C GLN A 668 -14.11 -18.35 -18.16
N TYR A 669 -13.70 -17.07 -18.18
CA TYR A 669 -14.52 -15.95 -18.67
C TYR A 669 -14.15 -15.47 -20.07
N GLN A 670 -13.16 -16.08 -20.75
CA GLN A 670 -12.65 -15.60 -22.05
C GLN A 670 -13.71 -15.50 -23.17
N ASN A 671 -14.82 -16.22 -23.04
CA ASN A 671 -15.95 -16.24 -23.97
C ASN A 671 -17.15 -15.40 -23.49
N GLU A 672 -17.11 -14.86 -22.27
CA GLU A 672 -18.18 -14.02 -21.72
C GLU A 672 -18.04 -12.59 -22.25
N LYS A 673 -19.18 -11.94 -22.51
CA LYS A 673 -19.21 -10.53 -22.91
C LYS A 673 -19.57 -9.59 -21.76
N TYR A 674 -20.33 -10.11 -20.78
CA TYR A 674 -20.79 -9.40 -19.59
C TYR A 674 -20.80 -10.35 -18.40
N ILE A 675 -20.41 -9.83 -17.24
CA ILE A 675 -20.39 -10.55 -15.97
C ILE A 675 -20.97 -9.67 -14.87
N SER A 676 -21.58 -10.29 -13.87
CA SER A 676 -21.89 -9.61 -12.61
C SER A 676 -20.67 -9.70 -11.71
N ILE A 677 -20.16 -8.56 -11.24
CA ILE A 677 -19.13 -8.59 -10.20
C ILE A 677 -19.84 -8.82 -8.86
N SER A 678 -19.45 -9.88 -8.16
CA SER A 678 -20.09 -10.30 -6.91
C SER A 678 -19.26 -9.98 -5.67
N ASP A 679 -17.94 -9.85 -5.81
CA ASP A 679 -17.03 -9.41 -4.74
C ASP A 679 -15.75 -8.77 -5.30
N HIS A 680 -14.95 -8.11 -4.47
CA HIS A 680 -13.69 -7.47 -4.86
C HIS A 680 -12.52 -7.73 -3.90
N PHE A 681 -11.30 -7.72 -4.45
CA PHE A 681 -10.05 -7.60 -3.70
C PHE A 681 -9.47 -6.18 -3.85
N ASN A 682 -9.49 -5.36 -2.78
CA ASN A 682 -8.95 -4.00 -2.76
C ASN A 682 -7.46 -3.99 -2.38
N GLU A 683 -6.61 -4.39 -3.32
CA GLU A 683 -5.14 -4.40 -3.17
C GLU A 683 -4.57 -3.08 -2.63
N SER A 684 -5.19 -1.96 -2.99
CA SER A 684 -4.63 -0.62 -2.77
C SER A 684 -4.56 -0.16 -1.31
N GLY A 685 -5.31 -0.79 -0.40
CA GLY A 685 -5.52 -0.29 0.96
C GLY A 685 -6.21 1.09 1.05
N ILE A 686 -6.64 1.68 -0.08
CA ILE A 686 -7.31 2.98 -0.12
C ILE A 686 -8.78 2.78 0.21
N PHE A 687 -9.23 3.35 1.33
CA PHE A 687 -10.64 3.36 1.72
C PHE A 687 -11.25 4.77 1.64
N PRO A 688 -12.47 4.92 1.10
CA PRO A 688 -13.15 6.20 0.97
C PRO A 688 -13.67 6.76 2.31
N LEU A 689 -13.41 6.07 3.43
CA LEU A 689 -13.94 6.36 4.77
C LEU A 689 -12.86 6.75 5.81
N VAL A 690 -11.60 6.83 5.39
CA VAL A 690 -10.46 7.23 6.23
C VAL A 690 -10.66 8.65 6.79
N GLY A 691 -10.18 8.92 8.00
CA GLY A 691 -10.29 10.22 8.66
C GLY A 691 -11.49 10.35 9.61
N LYS A 692 -11.88 11.59 9.92
CA LYS A 692 -13.06 11.87 10.76
C LYS A 692 -14.34 11.65 9.96
N ASN A 693 -15.17 10.69 10.38
CA ASN A 693 -16.46 10.45 9.74
C ASN A 693 -17.59 11.29 10.34
N ASN A 694 -18.33 11.99 9.47
CA ASN A 694 -19.52 12.80 9.79
C ASN A 694 -20.81 12.21 9.18
N PHE A 695 -20.72 11.06 8.47
CA PHE A 695 -21.83 10.42 7.77
C PHE A 695 -21.84 8.93 8.07
N GLY A 696 -22.84 8.40 8.78
CA GLY A 696 -22.97 6.95 9.00
C GLY A 696 -21.89 6.34 9.92
N GLU A 697 -21.77 5.02 9.87
CA GLU A 697 -20.90 4.22 10.74
C GLU A 697 -19.45 4.17 10.26
N ARG A 698 -18.48 4.07 11.19
CA ARG A 698 -17.04 4.05 10.82
C ARG A 698 -16.59 2.70 10.23
N PHE A 699 -17.20 1.59 10.65
CA PHE A 699 -16.80 0.22 10.33
C PHE A 699 -17.93 -0.52 9.59
N PRO A 700 -18.33 -0.11 8.38
CA PRO A 700 -19.44 -0.75 7.67
C PRO A 700 -19.09 -2.17 7.23
N ASP A 701 -20.08 -3.07 7.30
CA ASP A 701 -19.99 -4.39 6.69
C ASP A 701 -19.87 -4.32 5.15
N VAL A 702 -18.85 -5.00 4.64
CA VAL A 702 -18.56 -5.17 3.20
C VAL A 702 -18.73 -6.61 2.71
N SER A 703 -19.13 -7.55 3.59
CA SER A 703 -19.35 -8.96 3.25
C SER A 703 -20.24 -9.11 2.01
N TYR A 704 -21.23 -8.23 1.86
CA TYR A 704 -22.12 -8.17 0.70
C TYR A 704 -22.23 -6.75 0.13
N LEU A 705 -21.12 -6.20 -0.40
CA LEU A 705 -21.11 -4.93 -1.14
C LEU A 705 -22.03 -4.95 -2.38
N TYR A 706 -22.03 -6.08 -3.09
CA TYR A 706 -22.65 -6.22 -4.41
C TYR A 706 -23.94 -7.03 -4.39
N THR A 707 -24.76 -6.87 -5.42
CA THR A 707 -25.85 -7.79 -5.73
C THR A 707 -25.71 -8.33 -7.15
N ASP A 708 -25.94 -9.63 -7.27
CA ASP A 708 -25.87 -10.34 -8.53
C ASP A 708 -26.87 -9.77 -9.55
N VAL A 709 -26.40 -9.49 -10.75
CA VAL A 709 -27.25 -9.17 -11.90
C VAL A 709 -27.74 -10.50 -12.51
N PRO A 710 -29.06 -10.78 -12.52
CA PRO A 710 -29.57 -12.07 -12.99
C PRO A 710 -29.17 -12.39 -14.43
N GLY A 711 -28.93 -13.67 -14.70
CA GLY A 711 -28.54 -14.17 -16.03
C GLY A 711 -27.08 -13.92 -16.42
N LEU A 712 -26.32 -13.10 -15.69
CA LEU A 712 -24.87 -12.98 -15.88
C LEU A 712 -24.10 -13.99 -15.00
N LYS A 713 -22.91 -14.40 -15.44
CA LYS A 713 -21.99 -15.15 -14.57
C LYS A 713 -21.44 -14.24 -13.48
N LYS A 714 -21.32 -14.76 -12.26
CA LYS A 714 -20.62 -14.12 -11.14
C LYS A 714 -19.10 -14.13 -11.37
N ALA A 715 -18.41 -13.12 -10.88
CA ALA A 715 -16.95 -13.02 -10.90
C ALA A 715 -16.44 -12.21 -9.69
N VAL A 716 -15.25 -12.56 -9.20
CA VAL A 716 -14.49 -11.75 -8.22
C VAL A 716 -13.55 -10.81 -8.98
N SER A 717 -13.60 -9.51 -8.68
CA SER A 717 -12.74 -8.51 -9.33
C SER A 717 -11.58 -8.03 -8.45
N PHE A 718 -10.39 -7.98 -9.02
CA PHE A 718 -9.24 -7.31 -8.42
C PHE A 718 -9.22 -5.83 -8.79
N TYR A 719 -9.16 -4.96 -7.79
CA TYR A 719 -9.07 -3.53 -8.00
C TYR A 719 -7.64 -3.13 -8.33
N THR A 720 -7.44 -2.41 -9.44
CA THR A 720 -6.13 -1.90 -9.86
C THR A 720 -6.26 -0.44 -10.32
N PRO A 721 -5.30 0.46 -9.98
CA PRO A 721 -5.33 1.85 -10.44
C PRO A 721 -5.19 1.99 -11.97
N HIS A 722 -4.58 1.02 -12.66
CA HIS A 722 -4.64 0.96 -14.12
C HIS A 722 -4.56 -0.45 -14.69
N LEU A 723 -5.48 -0.78 -15.60
CA LEU A 723 -5.59 -2.10 -16.25
C LEU A 723 -4.31 -2.50 -17.00
N SER A 724 -3.55 -1.55 -17.56
CA SER A 724 -2.26 -1.82 -18.23
C SER A 724 -1.16 -2.33 -17.30
N LEU A 725 -1.34 -2.29 -15.98
CA LEU A 725 -0.41 -2.90 -15.02
C LEU A 725 -0.52 -4.42 -15.01
N ILE A 726 -1.66 -4.99 -15.41
CA ILE A 726 -1.96 -6.42 -15.37
C ILE A 726 -1.15 -7.16 -16.46
N THR A 727 0.10 -7.48 -16.14
CA THR A 727 0.96 -8.34 -16.97
C THR A 727 0.49 -9.79 -16.95
N LYS A 728 1.18 -10.67 -17.69
CA LYS A 728 0.88 -12.10 -17.65
C LYS A 728 1.21 -12.71 -16.28
N ALA A 729 2.37 -12.45 -15.71
CA ALA A 729 2.73 -12.97 -14.39
C ALA A 729 1.82 -12.43 -13.29
N TYR A 730 1.45 -11.15 -13.33
CA TYR A 730 0.52 -10.56 -12.38
C TYR A 730 -0.91 -11.09 -12.56
N SER A 731 -1.37 -11.32 -13.79
CA SER A 731 -2.64 -12.01 -14.08
C SER A 731 -2.64 -13.46 -13.56
N GLU A 732 -1.55 -14.20 -13.76
CA GLU A 732 -1.38 -15.55 -13.19
C GLU A 732 -1.33 -15.52 -11.66
N ALA A 733 -0.72 -14.49 -11.05
CA ALA A 733 -0.64 -14.29 -9.61
C ALA A 733 -2.01 -13.99 -8.98
N ILE A 734 -2.76 -13.01 -9.50
CA ILE A 734 -4.10 -12.69 -8.98
C ILE A 734 -5.10 -13.83 -9.23
N HIS A 735 -4.96 -14.58 -10.33
CA HIS A 735 -5.77 -15.79 -10.53
C HIS A 735 -5.53 -16.86 -9.45
N LEU A 736 -4.30 -17.02 -8.93
CA LEU A 736 -3.98 -18.00 -7.88
C LEU A 736 -4.65 -17.69 -6.54
N ILE A 737 -4.82 -16.42 -6.18
CA ILE A 737 -5.60 -16.00 -4.99
C ILE A 737 -7.13 -16.05 -5.23
N GLY A 738 -7.56 -16.44 -6.45
CA GLY A 738 -8.96 -16.71 -6.77
C GLY A 738 -9.71 -15.52 -7.40
N ILE A 739 -9.00 -14.63 -8.10
CA ILE A 739 -9.57 -13.54 -8.90
C ILE A 739 -9.97 -14.02 -10.30
N ASP A 740 -11.06 -13.47 -10.80
CA ASP A 740 -11.62 -13.76 -12.12
C ASP A 740 -11.35 -12.67 -13.18
N VAL A 741 -11.37 -11.39 -12.75
CA VAL A 741 -11.13 -10.22 -13.61
C VAL A 741 -10.46 -9.06 -12.86
N ALA A 742 -9.89 -8.09 -13.57
CA ALA A 742 -9.40 -6.83 -13.00
C ALA A 742 -10.23 -5.61 -13.44
N SER A 743 -10.44 -4.62 -12.56
CA SER A 743 -11.13 -3.35 -12.86
C SER A 743 -10.55 -2.14 -12.09
N LYS A 744 -10.87 -0.92 -12.54
CA LYS A 744 -10.53 0.35 -11.86
C LYS A 744 -11.69 1.00 -11.09
N PHE A 745 -12.87 0.40 -11.14
CA PHE A 745 -14.13 0.97 -10.66
C PHE A 745 -14.94 -0.12 -9.99
N GLY A 746 -15.68 0.21 -8.93
CA GLY A 746 -16.47 -0.76 -8.17
C GLY A 746 -16.37 -0.55 -6.66
N PRO A 747 -15.23 -0.82 -6.01
CA PRO A 747 -15.15 -0.94 -4.55
C PRO A 747 -15.26 0.40 -3.83
N LEU A 748 -14.75 1.48 -4.42
CA LEU A 748 -14.84 2.82 -3.83
C LEU A 748 -16.29 3.32 -3.89
N GLU A 749 -16.97 3.14 -5.01
CA GLU A 749 -18.35 3.58 -5.23
C GLU A 749 -19.37 2.72 -4.46
N SER A 750 -19.22 1.39 -4.50
CA SER A 750 -20.11 0.48 -3.78
C SER A 750 -20.03 0.67 -2.27
N LEU A 751 -18.82 0.83 -1.72
CA LEU A 751 -18.61 1.11 -0.30
C LEU A 751 -19.22 2.46 0.10
N ILE A 752 -18.99 3.55 -0.65
CA ILE A 752 -19.61 4.85 -0.36
C ILE A 752 -21.14 4.74 -0.40
N TYR A 753 -21.71 4.01 -1.36
CA TYR A 753 -23.15 3.84 -1.49
C TYR A 753 -23.75 3.04 -0.32
N ARG A 754 -23.17 1.87 -0.02
CA ARG A 754 -23.52 0.98 1.11
C ARG A 754 -23.46 1.72 2.44
N HIS A 755 -22.34 2.38 2.71
CA HIS A 755 -22.13 3.22 3.89
C HIS A 755 -23.13 4.38 4.01
N SER A 756 -23.58 4.97 2.90
CA SER A 756 -24.44 6.16 2.92
C SER A 756 -25.94 5.87 3.00
N CYS A 757 -26.40 4.63 2.73
CA CYS A 757 -27.83 4.29 2.77
C CYS A 757 -28.17 2.83 3.13
N GLY A 758 -27.21 2.01 3.54
CA GLY A 758 -27.39 0.59 3.87
C GLY A 758 -27.62 -0.34 2.67
N LYS A 759 -27.68 0.18 1.44
CA LYS A 759 -28.05 -0.59 0.24
C LYS A 759 -26.85 -1.15 -0.53
N VAL A 760 -27.10 -2.27 -1.17
CA VAL A 760 -26.22 -3.00 -2.08
C VAL A 760 -26.09 -2.32 -3.45
N PHE A 761 -24.96 -2.55 -4.11
CA PHE A 761 -24.62 -1.96 -5.42
C PHE A 761 -24.68 -3.03 -6.53
N TYR A 762 -25.21 -2.71 -7.71
CA TYR A 762 -25.18 -3.61 -8.86
C TYR A 762 -23.98 -3.26 -9.74
N HIS A 763 -23.11 -4.22 -10.09
CA HIS A 763 -21.92 -3.95 -10.89
C HIS A 763 -21.79 -4.94 -12.05
N ILE A 764 -21.76 -4.41 -13.27
CA ILE A 764 -21.58 -5.16 -14.51
C ILE A 764 -20.18 -4.89 -15.05
N GLY A 765 -19.37 -5.95 -15.14
CA GLY A 765 -18.13 -5.95 -15.89
C GLY A 765 -18.39 -6.23 -17.37
N VAL A 766 -17.88 -5.38 -18.24
CA VAL A 766 -17.83 -5.62 -19.70
C VAL A 766 -16.47 -6.21 -20.01
N CYS A 767 -16.47 -7.49 -20.38
CA CYS A 767 -15.23 -8.24 -20.62
C CYS A 767 -14.52 -7.73 -21.87
N VAL A 768 -13.23 -7.43 -21.74
CA VAL A 768 -12.34 -7.03 -22.83
C VAL A 768 -11.06 -7.87 -22.84
N GLN A 769 -10.45 -7.99 -24.02
CA GLN A 769 -9.17 -8.66 -24.24
C GLN A 769 -7.99 -7.68 -24.05
N SER A 770 -8.24 -6.37 -24.09
CA SER A 770 -7.22 -5.33 -23.83
C SER A 770 -7.86 -4.06 -23.27
N ASP A 771 -7.14 -3.36 -22.40
CA ASP A 771 -7.55 -2.08 -21.81
C ASP A 771 -7.79 -0.96 -22.86
N GLN A 772 -7.18 -1.08 -24.03
CA GLN A 772 -7.39 -0.19 -25.17
C GLN A 772 -8.74 -0.38 -25.88
N GLU A 773 -9.46 -1.47 -25.63
CA GLU A 773 -10.76 -1.71 -26.26
C GLU A 773 -11.80 -0.69 -25.75
N LYS A 774 -12.61 -0.17 -26.69
CA LYS A 774 -13.67 0.79 -26.38
C LYS A 774 -14.85 0.08 -25.73
N LEU A 775 -15.37 0.66 -24.65
CA LEU A 775 -16.52 0.11 -23.92
C LEU A 775 -17.80 0.23 -24.76
N HIS A 776 -18.17 -0.86 -25.44
CA HIS A 776 -19.39 -0.97 -26.22
C HIS A 776 -20.52 -1.63 -25.40
N PHE A 777 -21.28 -0.82 -24.66
CA PHE A 777 -22.48 -1.27 -23.94
C PHE A 777 -23.74 -1.13 -24.81
N PRO A 778 -24.40 -2.23 -25.20
CA PRO A 778 -25.60 -2.20 -26.04
C PRO A 778 -26.84 -1.81 -25.22
N LYS A 779 -27.73 -1.05 -25.85
CA LYS A 779 -28.97 -0.53 -25.24
C LYS A 779 -29.88 -1.65 -24.76
N GLU A 780 -29.91 -2.75 -25.51
CA GLU A 780 -30.72 -3.94 -25.26
C GLU A 780 -30.45 -4.54 -23.88
N ILE A 781 -29.25 -4.38 -23.33
CA ILE A 781 -28.90 -4.85 -21.98
C ILE A 781 -29.43 -3.89 -20.91
N ILE A 782 -29.40 -2.58 -21.13
CA ILE A 782 -30.08 -1.61 -20.25
C ILE A 782 -31.57 -1.95 -20.19
N ASP A 783 -32.21 -2.14 -21.35
CA ASP A 783 -33.62 -2.48 -21.42
C ASP A 783 -33.91 -3.89 -20.84
N GLN A 784 -32.98 -4.86 -20.89
CA GLN A 784 -33.13 -6.16 -20.19
C GLN A 784 -33.05 -6.03 -18.66
N ILE A 785 -32.05 -5.33 -18.13
CA ILE A 785 -31.85 -5.14 -16.67
C ILE A 785 -33.05 -4.41 -16.04
N LEU A 786 -33.68 -3.50 -16.78
CA LEU A 786 -34.84 -2.72 -16.32
C LEU A 786 -36.18 -3.48 -16.37
N ASN A 787 -36.20 -4.67 -16.98
CA ASN A 787 -37.36 -5.56 -17.07
C ASN A 787 -37.25 -6.79 -16.15
N GLN A 788 -36.14 -6.92 -15.41
CA GLN A 788 -35.88 -7.96 -14.40
C GLN A 788 -36.06 -7.39 -12.98
#